data_AF-A0A934DNL8-F1
#
_entry.id   AF-A0A934DNL8-F1
#
_cell.length_a   1.000
_cell.length_b   1.000
_cell.length_c   1.000
_cell.angle_alpha   90.00
_cell.angle_beta   90.00
_cell.angle_gamma   90.00
#
_symmetry.space_group_name_H-M   'P 1'
#
loop_
_entity.id
_entity.type
_entity.pdbx_description
1 polymer ?
#
loop_
_entity_poly.entity_id
_entity_poly.type
_entity_poly.pdbx_seq_one_letter_code
_entity_poly.pdbx_strand_id
1 'polypeptide(L)'
;MPRGIISSAALWALGLLIAACSSQPSTPLAAPNVAASARTPSATLPSGWDYHPKAPAGLRTRLTFEDGRWLFAGARGERWLADPREATAASASMLADEDLVAILRSQQGDYTFVGSNGTLYVSKQPLGLFTEVVRPARKLTHVVGRGATLLGVPEAGGLVRSSDGGRTFQPVAFEGGRIFDMAVASDGRALILSAPEQLWESTDGGTTFKLSASKTIGAMSAEVDASGDLVARGLLRSVAWRKGAPSMQPLPGPVEAPDYDLMTDPKPGPSGAALNAGSATLQGTRYLEAVAPKKPGSPWTLITSELLGRATVDTSIPGTSECARMLVAASRELVVLGCLVGSKSGQALMMPTLKLFVSNDGGMTFESKLAGLVADERRARMRLLPSGTLLLTGACRPVTRRLCQVSAPVRVAVSRGRTSLHLGEVETAKAPMAPVQAIGVEVSPDGKRIYWAGRLAAGRALAMFVSDDEGATFKPIVLEPNRLGLGSADEARSLFETSQPDELGMDEQGNVSLTLTMPNGRMWLVFDREGRVGSSRILPPESPMIAAAGRHALVFGAKDGAVQVSHDGGGAFEKLGTLPMDAQVEAGQSVVACRAVGCAMGSAFSWQGWTSAPGGRIESPQAKEQAAPAKLLTPIVCKVPQGPWHQLPRVERPVTAFDADRGGTAWSAIVREHKRGAVSFVAARSTPKPHVDTIQVLQPAATDDVALVTSSQAEGMAALRYPIERDSDGELKFGRPLRNIEVGWVNLYDAGVKRAKLAESGTLGPEDAAGWRPGEEVTANAAILSVSMGGIYVCPHASCEGSDKLGAFLDLAGQAHPISVPKWPTFVFSGQHLSARGDIIRVEGKDVPLAFLQETLALARAHRAEGGFRFDAMTFLPESARQDKFRVQFSWAFMEGTHVNALSVTLVHPTEPAAYARILQFRAADEGVATVIPAPLLSEAGDPPRACTPADRKSSYRIVAPTSGGRRHPIRIDGATDKPMWLLSDDAVVFGRAGAACVSMLGTVNVGPESTSTSALIDVANLQASWLFEFDPSESGLQWRSMQCAFDPSVRPPPSVMADKADEAPATATIGLGRITTHP
;
A
#
# COMPACT_ATOMS: atom_id res chain seq x y z
N MET A 1 -3.05 -54.62 -5.64
CA MET A 1 -3.93 -55.72 -5.21
C MET A 1 -5.33 -55.16 -4.93
N PRO A 2 -6.39 -55.90 -5.25
CA PRO A 2 -7.61 -55.29 -5.80
C PRO A 2 -8.88 -55.55 -4.99
N ARG A 3 -9.98 -54.95 -5.48
CA ARG A 3 -11.41 -55.35 -5.39
C ARG A 3 -12.27 -54.74 -4.29
N GLY A 4 -13.41 -54.23 -4.75
CA GLY A 4 -14.62 -54.03 -3.96
C GLY A 4 -15.79 -53.49 -4.80
N ILE A 5 -16.24 -54.28 -5.77
CA ILE A 5 -17.53 -54.13 -6.49
C ILE A 5 -18.61 -54.70 -5.56
N ILE A 6 -19.72 -53.98 -5.30
CA ILE A 6 -21.07 -54.58 -5.17
C ILE A 6 -22.12 -53.60 -5.70
N SER A 7 -22.78 -54.00 -6.77
CA SER A 7 -24.08 -53.52 -7.24
C SER A 7 -25.20 -54.22 -6.46
N SER A 8 -26.36 -53.59 -6.24
CA SER A 8 -27.64 -54.30 -6.18
C SER A 8 -28.82 -53.34 -6.35
N ALA A 9 -29.75 -53.77 -7.20
CA ALA A 9 -30.98 -53.13 -7.60
C ALA A 9 -32.19 -53.83 -6.94
N ALA A 10 -33.34 -53.15 -7.08
CA ALA A 10 -34.70 -53.67 -7.21
C ALA A 10 -35.59 -53.86 -5.96
N LEU A 11 -36.67 -53.06 -5.98
CA LEU A 11 -38.10 -53.33 -5.69
C LEU A 11 -38.48 -54.25 -4.52
N TRP A 12 -39.47 -53.81 -3.72
CA TRP A 12 -40.82 -54.44 -3.59
C TRP A 12 -41.77 -53.49 -2.83
N ALA A 13 -43.07 -53.66 -3.05
CA ALA A 13 -44.16 -52.68 -2.89
C ALA A 13 -45.09 -52.91 -1.67
N LEU A 14 -46.04 -51.98 -1.51
CA LEU A 14 -47.31 -51.99 -0.71
C LEU A 14 -47.15 -51.98 0.82
N GLY A 15 -47.85 -51.18 1.62
CA GLY A 15 -48.95 -50.23 1.45
C GLY A 15 -49.67 -50.10 2.80
N LEU A 16 -50.09 -48.90 3.23
CA LEU A 16 -51.14 -48.72 4.23
C LEU A 16 -51.67 -47.28 4.24
N LEU A 17 -53.00 -47.19 4.10
CA LEU A 17 -53.83 -46.00 4.17
C LEU A 17 -53.88 -45.42 5.59
N ILE A 18 -53.68 -44.12 5.73
CA ILE A 18 -54.28 -43.31 6.80
C ILE A 18 -54.80 -42.02 6.18
N ALA A 19 -56.12 -41.82 6.28
CA ALA A 19 -56.80 -40.58 5.94
C ALA A 19 -56.58 -39.55 7.07
N ALA A 20 -56.07 -38.37 6.72
CA ALA A 20 -56.13 -37.19 7.58
C ALA A 20 -56.19 -35.93 6.72
N CYS A 21 -57.21 -35.11 6.96
CA CYS A 21 -57.42 -33.82 6.33
C CYS A 21 -56.28 -32.85 6.66
N SER A 22 -55.59 -32.31 5.65
CA SER A 22 -54.79 -31.10 5.80
C SER A 22 -54.76 -30.30 4.51
N SER A 23 -55.06 -29.01 4.64
CA SER A 23 -55.12 -27.94 3.64
C SER A 23 -54.06 -28.02 2.52
N GLN A 24 -54.52 -28.01 1.27
CA GLN A 24 -53.71 -27.83 0.07
C GLN A 24 -52.93 -26.48 0.14
N PRO A 25 -51.60 -26.49 0.05
CA PRO A 25 -50.86 -25.35 -0.47
C PRO A 25 -51.07 -25.32 -1.98
N SER A 26 -51.51 -24.18 -2.51
CA SER A 26 -51.56 -23.91 -3.94
C SER A 26 -50.18 -24.14 -4.56
N THR A 27 -50.07 -25.14 -5.44
CA THR A 27 -48.92 -25.34 -6.31
C THR A 27 -48.66 -24.04 -7.08
N PRO A 28 -47.45 -23.44 -7.03
CA PRO A 28 -47.15 -22.32 -7.90
C PRO A 28 -47.21 -22.83 -9.35
N LEU A 29 -48.01 -22.15 -10.17
CA LEU A 29 -48.06 -22.36 -11.61
C LEU A 29 -46.63 -22.30 -12.15
N ALA A 30 -46.17 -23.39 -12.76
CA ALA A 30 -44.94 -23.40 -13.52
C ALA A 30 -45.00 -22.29 -14.58
N ALA A 31 -44.02 -21.39 -14.55
CA ALA A 31 -43.87 -20.35 -15.56
C ALA A 31 -43.81 -21.01 -16.95
N PRO A 32 -44.48 -20.45 -17.97
CA PRO A 32 -44.46 -21.01 -19.31
C PRO A 32 -43.03 -20.96 -19.87
N ASN A 33 -42.42 -22.12 -20.06
CA ASN A 33 -41.21 -22.27 -20.87
C ASN A 33 -41.56 -21.92 -22.32
N VAL A 34 -41.35 -20.67 -22.70
CA VAL A 34 -41.32 -20.26 -24.11
C VAL A 34 -40.00 -20.77 -24.68
N ALA A 35 -40.01 -22.02 -25.17
CA ALA A 35 -38.95 -22.55 -26.00
C ALA A 35 -38.96 -21.80 -27.34
N ALA A 36 -38.15 -20.75 -27.44
CA ALA A 36 -37.92 -20.04 -28.70
C ALA A 36 -37.17 -20.96 -29.68
N SER A 37 -37.72 -21.09 -30.89
CA SER A 37 -37.16 -21.86 -31.99
C SER A 37 -35.77 -21.31 -32.36
N ALA A 38 -34.72 -22.09 -32.07
CA ALA A 38 -33.34 -21.71 -32.30
C ALA A 38 -33.03 -21.62 -33.81
N ARG A 39 -32.87 -20.40 -34.33
CA ARG A 39 -32.17 -20.19 -35.60
C ARG A 39 -30.69 -20.52 -35.44
N THR A 40 -30.10 -21.10 -36.48
CA THR A 40 -28.70 -21.49 -36.57
C THR A 40 -27.77 -20.37 -36.08
N PRO A 41 -26.83 -20.64 -35.15
CA PRO A 41 -25.99 -19.61 -34.57
C PRO A 41 -25.10 -18.97 -35.65
N SER A 42 -25.09 -17.64 -35.68
CA SER A 42 -24.07 -16.86 -36.39
C SER A 42 -22.68 -17.33 -35.97
N ALA A 43 -21.73 -17.34 -36.91
CA ALA A 43 -20.34 -17.71 -36.66
C ALA A 43 -19.83 -17.05 -35.37
N THR A 44 -19.48 -17.87 -34.36
CA THR A 44 -19.05 -17.40 -33.05
C THR A 44 -17.70 -16.72 -33.22
N LEU A 45 -17.62 -15.42 -32.90
CA LEU A 45 -16.34 -14.73 -32.84
C LEU A 45 -15.45 -15.41 -31.80
N PRO A 46 -14.15 -15.60 -32.07
CA PRO A 46 -13.23 -16.15 -31.08
C PRO A 46 -13.17 -15.22 -29.89
N SER A 47 -13.31 -15.80 -28.70
CA SER A 47 -13.20 -15.03 -27.47
C SER A 47 -11.76 -14.74 -27.12
N GLY A 48 -11.51 -13.54 -26.58
CA GLY A 48 -10.15 -13.11 -26.26
C GLY A 48 -10.12 -11.84 -25.42
N TRP A 49 -9.06 -11.72 -24.64
CA TRP A 49 -8.71 -10.50 -23.92
C TRP A 49 -7.73 -9.67 -24.74
N ASP A 50 -7.84 -8.36 -24.61
CA ASP A 50 -6.80 -7.42 -25.01
C ASP A 50 -6.51 -6.46 -23.85
N TYR A 51 -5.23 -6.18 -23.65
CA TYR A 51 -4.73 -5.28 -22.61
C TYR A 51 -3.95 -4.16 -23.29
N HIS A 52 -4.44 -2.93 -23.19
CA HIS A 52 -3.98 -1.78 -23.97
C HIS A 52 -3.88 -0.50 -23.13
N PRO A 53 -3.11 -0.50 -22.03
CA PRO A 53 -3.00 0.67 -21.17
C PRO A 53 -2.39 1.86 -21.94
N LYS A 54 -2.71 3.07 -21.48
CA LYS A 54 -2.19 4.34 -22.05
C LYS A 54 -0.68 4.51 -21.87
N ALA A 55 -0.12 3.87 -20.86
CA ALA A 55 1.30 3.87 -20.55
C ALA A 55 1.64 2.54 -19.84
N PRO A 56 2.88 2.05 -19.97
CA PRO A 56 3.34 0.90 -19.20
C PRO A 56 3.31 1.22 -17.70
N ALA A 57 3.12 0.21 -16.86
CA ALA A 57 3.55 0.32 -15.47
C ALA A 57 5.07 0.42 -15.38
N GLY A 58 5.59 0.76 -14.20
CA GLY A 58 7.03 0.82 -13.94
C GLY A 58 7.76 -0.42 -14.47
N LEU A 59 8.50 -0.25 -15.56
CA LEU A 59 9.26 -1.31 -16.22
C LEU A 59 10.51 -1.62 -15.36
N ARG A 60 10.77 -2.89 -15.09
CA ARG A 60 11.84 -3.30 -14.15
C ARG A 60 13.01 -4.00 -14.84
N THR A 61 12.76 -4.66 -15.97
CA THR A 61 13.77 -5.45 -16.68
C THR A 61 13.56 -5.43 -18.18
N ARG A 62 14.65 -5.63 -18.93
CA ARG A 62 14.69 -5.63 -20.39
C ARG A 62 15.57 -6.76 -20.92
N LEU A 63 15.05 -7.49 -21.90
CA LEU A 63 15.78 -8.39 -22.79
C LEU A 63 15.85 -7.77 -24.19
N THR A 64 17.06 -7.62 -24.73
CA THR A 64 17.28 -7.12 -26.10
C THR A 64 17.47 -8.30 -27.05
N PHE A 65 16.70 -8.33 -28.15
CA PHE A 65 16.84 -9.31 -29.22
C PHE A 65 17.96 -8.94 -30.19
N GLU A 66 18.47 -9.93 -30.93
CA GLU A 66 19.51 -9.74 -31.96
C GLU A 66 19.05 -8.79 -33.08
N ASP A 67 17.75 -8.77 -33.38
CA ASP A 67 17.15 -7.88 -34.38
C ASP A 67 17.01 -6.42 -33.90
N GLY A 68 17.28 -6.15 -32.61
CA GLY A 68 17.21 -4.82 -32.00
C GLY A 68 15.92 -4.54 -31.22
N ARG A 69 14.92 -5.43 -31.27
CA ARG A 69 13.68 -5.29 -30.49
C ARG A 69 13.93 -5.51 -28.99
N TRP A 70 13.08 -4.93 -28.15
CA TRP A 70 13.18 -5.02 -26.70
C TRP A 70 11.94 -5.66 -26.08
N LEU A 71 12.14 -6.70 -25.29
CA LEU A 71 11.11 -7.27 -24.43
C LEU A 71 11.31 -6.73 -23.02
N PHE A 72 10.30 -6.05 -22.50
CA PHE A 72 10.26 -5.53 -21.14
C PHE A 72 9.31 -6.34 -20.26
N ALA A 73 9.60 -6.35 -18.96
CA ALA A 73 8.70 -6.81 -17.94
C ALA A 73 8.81 -5.91 -16.70
N GLY A 74 7.74 -5.81 -15.91
CA GLY A 74 7.74 -4.90 -14.77
C GLY A 74 6.54 -5.03 -13.86
N ALA A 75 6.16 -3.89 -13.28
CA ALA A 75 5.09 -3.80 -12.33
C ALA A 75 3.74 -4.28 -12.89
N ARG A 76 2.84 -4.71 -12.00
CA ARG A 76 1.49 -5.25 -12.35
C ARG A 76 1.52 -6.49 -13.25
N GLY A 77 2.66 -7.17 -13.34
CA GLY A 77 2.80 -8.35 -14.17
C GLY A 77 2.86 -8.08 -15.68
N GLU A 78 3.15 -6.83 -16.06
CA GLU A 78 3.14 -6.40 -17.47
C GLU A 78 4.33 -6.95 -18.27
N ARG A 79 4.07 -7.18 -19.55
CA ARG A 79 5.08 -7.55 -20.57
C ARG A 79 4.86 -6.72 -21.81
N TRP A 80 5.95 -6.16 -22.34
CA TRP A 80 5.91 -5.30 -23.52
C TRP A 80 6.98 -5.68 -24.54
N LEU A 81 6.62 -5.68 -25.82
CA LEU A 81 7.56 -5.83 -26.92
C LEU A 81 7.60 -4.51 -27.68
N ALA A 82 8.73 -3.82 -27.60
CA ALA A 82 8.98 -2.57 -28.31
C ALA A 82 9.93 -2.80 -29.49
N ASP A 83 9.64 -2.15 -30.62
CA ASP A 83 10.56 -1.98 -31.73
C ASP A 83 10.95 -0.50 -31.82
N PRO A 84 12.15 -0.13 -31.32
CA PRO A 84 12.61 1.25 -31.37
C PRO A 84 12.80 1.80 -32.79
N ARG A 85 12.99 0.94 -33.80
CA ARG A 85 13.21 1.37 -35.19
C ARG A 85 11.89 1.76 -35.85
N GLU A 86 10.82 1.05 -35.52
CA GLU A 86 9.48 1.33 -36.03
C GLU A 86 8.68 2.27 -35.10
N ALA A 87 9.23 2.61 -33.93
CA ALA A 87 8.55 3.32 -32.85
C ALA A 87 7.21 2.66 -32.47
N THR A 88 7.17 1.32 -32.44
CA THR A 88 5.99 0.55 -32.08
C THR A 88 6.19 -0.19 -30.75
N ALA A 89 5.10 -0.36 -29.99
CA ALA A 89 5.10 -1.17 -28.78
C ALA A 89 3.78 -1.94 -28.66
N ALA A 90 3.88 -3.21 -28.27
CA ALA A 90 2.75 -4.09 -27.99
C ALA A 90 2.86 -4.66 -26.58
N SER A 91 1.72 -4.81 -25.90
CA SER A 91 1.61 -5.42 -24.58
C SER A 91 1.07 -6.84 -24.68
N ALA A 92 1.37 -7.67 -23.69
CA ALA A 92 0.72 -8.98 -23.56
C ALA A 92 -0.72 -8.82 -23.07
N SER A 93 -1.64 -9.63 -23.61
CA SER A 93 -3.05 -9.68 -23.18
C SER A 93 -3.27 -10.39 -21.84
N MET A 94 -2.24 -11.09 -21.35
CA MET A 94 -2.24 -11.80 -20.08
C MET A 94 -1.16 -11.26 -19.15
N LEU A 95 -1.58 -10.82 -17.97
CA LEU A 95 -0.75 -10.27 -16.89
C LEU A 95 -0.44 -11.33 -15.85
N ALA A 96 0.75 -11.27 -15.25
CA ALA A 96 1.06 -12.01 -14.03
C ALA A 96 0.31 -11.39 -12.82
N ASP A 97 0.08 -12.15 -11.76
CA ASP A 97 -0.55 -11.65 -10.52
C ASP A 97 0.43 -10.95 -9.57
N GLU A 98 1.67 -10.71 -10.00
CA GLU A 98 2.72 -10.01 -9.27
C GLU A 98 3.66 -9.26 -10.22
N ASP A 99 4.53 -8.42 -9.66
CA ASP A 99 5.56 -7.70 -10.41
C ASP A 99 6.57 -8.67 -11.03
N LEU A 100 6.91 -8.47 -12.31
CA LEU A 100 7.93 -9.24 -12.98
C LEU A 100 9.29 -8.54 -12.86
N VAL A 101 10.26 -9.26 -12.30
CA VAL A 101 11.59 -8.73 -11.94
C VAL A 101 12.71 -9.24 -12.85
N ALA A 102 12.49 -10.34 -13.57
CA ALA A 102 13.47 -10.88 -14.52
C ALA A 102 12.81 -11.54 -15.75
N ILE A 103 13.54 -11.56 -16.86
CA ILE A 103 13.20 -12.29 -18.08
C ILE A 103 14.35 -13.25 -18.38
N LEU A 104 14.05 -14.54 -18.48
CA LEU A 104 14.97 -15.61 -18.81
C LEU A 104 14.54 -16.28 -20.11
N ARG A 105 15.51 -16.82 -20.86
CA ARG A 105 15.25 -17.61 -22.08
C ARG A 105 15.78 -19.01 -21.88
N SER A 106 14.92 -20.01 -22.07
CA SER A 106 15.32 -21.41 -22.03
C SER A 106 16.14 -21.80 -23.27
N GLN A 107 16.88 -22.91 -23.20
CA GLN A 107 17.56 -23.47 -24.37
C GLN A 107 16.59 -23.87 -25.50
N GLN A 108 15.33 -24.18 -25.15
CA GLN A 108 14.29 -24.53 -26.12
C GLN A 108 13.64 -23.29 -26.76
N GLY A 109 14.05 -22.08 -26.37
CA GLY A 109 13.53 -20.82 -26.90
C GLY A 109 12.35 -20.24 -26.12
N ASP A 110 11.78 -20.97 -25.15
CA ASP A 110 10.72 -20.48 -24.27
C ASP A 110 11.17 -19.28 -23.42
N TYR A 111 10.24 -18.40 -23.11
CA TYR A 111 10.42 -17.24 -22.23
C TYR A 111 9.93 -17.58 -20.84
N THR A 112 10.74 -17.29 -19.82
CA THR A 112 10.36 -17.42 -18.41
C THR A 112 10.45 -16.04 -17.77
N PHE A 113 9.31 -15.55 -17.30
CA PHE A 113 9.22 -14.32 -16.54
C PHE A 113 9.22 -14.68 -15.06
N VAL A 114 10.07 -14.01 -14.28
CA VAL A 114 10.18 -14.28 -12.84
C VAL A 114 9.44 -13.19 -12.08
N GLY A 115 8.48 -13.59 -11.25
CA GLY A 115 7.75 -12.73 -10.34
C GLY A 115 8.57 -12.32 -9.13
N SER A 116 8.17 -11.24 -8.46
CA SER A 116 8.82 -10.71 -7.26
C SER A 116 8.91 -11.71 -6.10
N ASN A 117 7.97 -12.65 -6.01
CA ASN A 117 7.95 -13.76 -5.05
C ASN A 117 8.65 -15.04 -5.55
N GLY A 118 9.27 -14.97 -6.73
CA GLY A 118 9.97 -16.09 -7.37
C GLY A 118 9.11 -17.02 -8.22
N THR A 119 7.82 -16.73 -8.39
CA THR A 119 6.97 -17.50 -9.31
C THR A 119 7.50 -17.38 -10.74
N LEU A 120 7.54 -18.50 -11.46
CA LEU A 120 7.92 -18.55 -12.86
C LEU A 120 6.66 -18.58 -13.73
N TYR A 121 6.58 -17.65 -14.67
CA TYR A 121 5.55 -17.62 -15.70
C TYR A 121 6.20 -17.97 -17.04
N VAL A 122 5.88 -19.15 -17.58
CA VAL A 122 6.49 -19.64 -18.83
C VAL A 122 5.58 -19.32 -20.00
N SER A 123 6.13 -18.80 -21.09
CA SER A 123 5.43 -18.61 -22.36
C SER A 123 6.28 -19.04 -23.55
N LYS A 124 5.63 -19.59 -24.58
CA LYS A 124 6.27 -19.95 -25.87
C LYS A 124 6.63 -18.73 -26.72
N GLN A 125 6.02 -17.58 -26.46
CA GLN A 125 6.22 -16.33 -27.20
C GLN A 125 6.39 -15.16 -26.22
N PRO A 126 7.09 -14.07 -26.60
CA PRO A 126 7.32 -12.92 -25.72
C PRO A 126 6.04 -12.37 -25.05
N LEU A 127 4.99 -12.22 -25.85
CA LEU A 127 3.68 -11.68 -25.42
C LEU A 127 2.59 -12.76 -25.40
N GLY A 128 2.95 -14.03 -25.58
CA GLY A 128 1.98 -15.13 -25.61
C GLY A 128 1.36 -15.39 -24.24
N LEU A 129 0.33 -16.23 -24.22
CA LEU A 129 -0.27 -16.74 -22.98
C LEU A 129 0.79 -17.47 -22.13
N PHE A 130 0.61 -17.44 -20.82
CA PHE A 130 1.40 -18.31 -19.94
C PHE A 130 0.93 -19.75 -20.10
N THR A 131 1.85 -20.64 -20.46
CA THR A 131 1.59 -22.07 -20.64
C THR A 131 1.86 -22.86 -19.35
N GLU A 132 2.64 -22.27 -18.44
CA GLU A 132 3.00 -22.87 -17.16
C GLU A 132 3.19 -21.76 -16.12
N VAL A 133 2.74 -22.01 -14.88
CA VAL A 133 3.02 -21.17 -13.72
C VAL A 133 3.61 -22.07 -12.64
N VAL A 134 4.88 -21.84 -12.30
CA VAL A 134 5.60 -22.66 -11.31
C VAL A 134 5.93 -21.79 -10.11
N ARG A 135 5.40 -22.14 -8.94
CA ARG A 135 5.76 -21.46 -7.69
C ARG A 135 6.96 -22.15 -7.03
N PRO A 136 7.88 -21.38 -6.43
CA PRO A 136 8.96 -21.97 -5.64
C PRO A 136 8.37 -22.69 -4.42
N ALA A 137 9.03 -23.77 -3.98
CA ALA A 137 8.58 -24.56 -2.82
C ALA A 137 8.55 -23.74 -1.51
N ARG A 138 9.32 -22.65 -1.45
CA ARG A 138 9.32 -21.66 -0.37
C ARG A 138 9.07 -20.30 -0.98
N LYS A 139 8.25 -19.49 -0.31
CA LYS A 139 8.03 -18.10 -0.66
C LYS A 139 9.36 -17.34 -0.58
N LEU A 140 9.67 -16.59 -1.63
CA LEU A 140 10.79 -15.67 -1.66
C LEU A 140 10.23 -14.26 -1.43
N THR A 141 10.90 -13.45 -0.61
CA THR A 141 10.50 -12.06 -0.35
C THR A 141 11.15 -11.09 -1.33
N HIS A 142 12.35 -11.44 -1.80
CA HIS A 142 13.06 -10.68 -2.84
C HIS A 142 13.69 -11.63 -3.84
N VAL A 143 13.57 -11.30 -5.13
CA VAL A 143 14.17 -12.07 -6.22
C VAL A 143 14.76 -11.11 -7.24
N VAL A 144 15.98 -11.39 -7.69
CA VAL A 144 16.63 -10.66 -8.77
C VAL A 144 17.29 -11.62 -9.73
N GLY A 145 17.24 -11.32 -11.03
CA GLY A 145 17.81 -12.20 -12.03
C GLY A 145 18.20 -11.48 -13.30
N ARG A 146 19.31 -11.94 -13.89
CA ARG A 146 19.77 -11.51 -15.21
C ARG A 146 20.60 -12.62 -15.86
N GLY A 147 20.35 -12.89 -17.14
CA GLY A 147 21.03 -13.96 -17.86
C GLY A 147 20.72 -15.34 -17.26
N ALA A 148 21.74 -16.12 -16.90
CA ALA A 148 21.59 -17.44 -16.30
C ALA A 148 21.54 -17.42 -14.76
N THR A 149 21.67 -16.25 -14.14
CA THR A 149 21.77 -16.10 -12.69
C THR A 149 20.46 -15.59 -12.13
N LEU A 150 19.93 -16.32 -11.14
CA LEU A 150 18.76 -15.91 -10.36
C LEU A 150 19.07 -16.08 -8.88
N LEU A 151 18.93 -15.00 -8.12
CA LEU A 151 19.11 -14.97 -6.67
C LEU A 151 17.77 -14.67 -6.00
N GLY A 152 17.55 -15.27 -4.85
CA GLY A 152 16.35 -15.07 -4.06
C GLY A 152 16.66 -15.02 -2.57
N VAL A 153 15.83 -14.29 -1.83
CA VAL A 153 15.82 -14.26 -0.36
C VAL A 153 14.57 -14.98 0.09
N PRO A 154 14.66 -16.16 0.71
CA PRO A 154 13.52 -16.76 1.39
C PRO A 154 13.11 -15.89 2.56
N GLU A 155 11.87 -16.03 3.00
CA GLU A 155 11.29 -15.37 4.17
C GLU A 155 12.21 -15.38 5.43
N ALA A 156 12.89 -16.51 5.67
CA ALA A 156 13.88 -16.67 6.73
C ALA A 156 15.13 -15.75 6.64
N GLY A 157 15.31 -15.00 5.54
CA GLY A 157 16.36 -14.00 5.36
C GLY A 157 17.70 -14.51 4.82
N GLY A 158 17.81 -15.81 4.50
CA GLY A 158 19.00 -16.39 3.88
C GLY A 158 19.13 -16.05 2.39
N LEU A 159 20.17 -16.57 1.74
CA LEU A 159 20.34 -16.45 0.30
C LEU A 159 20.10 -17.81 -0.37
N VAL A 160 19.35 -17.79 -1.47
CA VAL A 160 19.25 -18.93 -2.38
C VAL A 160 19.60 -18.53 -3.80
N ARG A 161 20.14 -19.48 -4.55
CA ARG A 161 20.49 -19.31 -5.96
C ARG A 161 19.83 -20.40 -6.78
N SER A 162 19.34 -20.02 -7.95
CA SER A 162 18.91 -20.95 -8.98
C SER A 162 19.92 -20.96 -10.12
N SER A 163 20.18 -22.16 -10.65
CA SER A 163 20.98 -22.37 -11.87
C SER A 163 20.17 -22.95 -13.03
N ASP A 164 18.88 -23.23 -12.82
CA ASP A 164 17.98 -23.90 -13.77
C ASP A 164 16.78 -23.02 -14.18
N GLY A 165 16.95 -21.70 -14.08
CA GLY A 165 15.91 -20.73 -14.44
C GLY A 165 14.79 -20.56 -13.42
N GLY A 166 15.05 -20.89 -12.16
CA GLY A 166 14.19 -20.69 -10.99
C GLY A 166 13.36 -21.90 -10.60
N ARG A 167 13.57 -23.04 -11.28
CA ARG A 167 12.82 -24.27 -11.01
C ARG A 167 13.25 -24.86 -9.67
N THR A 168 14.53 -24.79 -9.36
CA THR A 168 15.08 -25.18 -8.07
C THR A 168 15.99 -24.10 -7.51
N PHE A 169 15.90 -23.89 -6.19
CA PHE A 169 16.69 -22.93 -5.45
C PHE A 169 17.55 -23.67 -4.43
N GLN A 170 18.86 -23.43 -4.47
CA GLN A 170 19.83 -24.01 -3.55
C GLN A 170 20.33 -22.94 -2.56
N PRO A 171 20.47 -23.25 -1.27
CA PRO A 171 21.05 -22.31 -0.31
C PRO A 171 22.46 -21.91 -0.72
N VAL A 172 22.78 -20.62 -0.58
CA VAL A 172 24.13 -20.07 -0.71
C VAL A 172 24.60 -19.67 0.68
N ALA A 173 25.82 -20.09 1.04
CA ALA A 173 26.42 -19.69 2.31
C ALA A 173 26.58 -18.16 2.32
N PHE A 174 25.94 -17.51 3.29
CA PHE A 174 25.98 -16.08 3.48
C PHE A 174 26.10 -15.78 4.97
N GLU A 175 27.25 -15.26 5.37
CA GLU A 175 27.54 -14.90 6.76
C GLU A 175 27.26 -13.42 7.05
N GLY A 176 26.79 -12.68 6.04
CA GLY A 176 26.42 -11.29 6.18
C GLY A 176 25.17 -11.08 7.03
N GLY A 177 24.63 -9.87 6.93
CA GLY A 177 23.43 -9.53 7.68
C GLY A 177 22.15 -10.15 7.14
N ARG A 178 21.00 -9.57 7.49
CA ARG A 178 19.79 -9.87 6.71
C ARG A 178 19.92 -9.19 5.36
N ILE A 179 19.68 -9.92 4.27
CA ILE A 179 19.69 -9.37 2.91
C ILE A 179 18.40 -8.60 2.69
N PHE A 180 18.51 -7.39 2.14
CA PHE A 180 17.35 -6.54 1.86
C PHE A 180 17.27 -6.07 0.42
N ASP A 181 18.41 -5.94 -0.25
CA ASP A 181 18.41 -5.62 -1.67
C ASP A 181 19.56 -6.32 -2.37
N MET A 182 19.38 -6.58 -3.66
CA MET A 182 20.33 -7.31 -4.48
C MET A 182 20.28 -6.80 -5.91
N ALA A 183 21.39 -6.89 -6.62
CA ALA A 183 21.45 -6.62 -8.04
C ALA A 183 22.31 -7.65 -8.75
N VAL A 184 21.92 -8.02 -9.98
CA VAL A 184 22.67 -8.95 -10.82
C VAL A 184 22.90 -8.32 -12.19
N ALA A 185 24.16 -8.14 -12.56
CA ALA A 185 24.57 -7.67 -13.87
C ALA A 185 24.48 -8.80 -14.92
N SER A 186 24.44 -8.44 -16.19
CA SER A 186 24.30 -9.40 -17.30
C SER A 186 25.53 -10.31 -17.47
N ASP A 187 26.68 -9.92 -16.93
CA ASP A 187 27.91 -10.71 -16.90
C ASP A 187 28.01 -11.66 -15.70
N GLY A 188 26.95 -11.73 -14.86
CA GLY A 188 26.88 -12.62 -13.71
C GLY A 188 27.51 -12.06 -12.43
N ARG A 189 28.05 -10.83 -12.45
CA ARG A 189 28.40 -10.16 -11.19
C ARG A 189 27.12 -9.91 -10.38
N ALA A 190 27.22 -10.04 -9.06
CA ALA A 190 26.12 -9.76 -8.16
C ALA A 190 26.57 -8.87 -6.99
N LEU A 191 25.66 -8.00 -6.57
CA LEU A 191 25.81 -7.10 -5.44
C LEU A 191 24.69 -7.39 -4.44
N ILE A 192 25.03 -7.57 -3.18
CA ILE A 192 24.07 -7.70 -2.08
C ILE A 192 24.24 -6.52 -1.13
N LEU A 193 23.12 -5.94 -0.73
CA LEU A 193 23.01 -5.01 0.39
C LEU A 193 22.33 -5.72 1.56
N SER A 194 23.05 -5.88 2.66
CA SER A 194 22.50 -6.37 3.93
C SER A 194 22.32 -5.25 4.95
N ALA A 195 21.54 -5.49 6.01
CA ALA A 195 21.45 -4.56 7.14
C ALA A 195 22.02 -5.14 8.48
N PRO A 196 22.67 -4.32 9.32
CA PRO A 196 23.19 -2.98 9.00
C PRO A 196 24.06 -3.00 7.74
N GLU A 197 24.16 -1.83 7.08
CA GLU A 197 24.75 -1.69 5.76
C GLU A 197 26.09 -2.41 5.66
N GLN A 198 26.09 -3.45 4.82
CA GLN A 198 27.29 -4.10 4.31
C GLN A 198 27.03 -4.45 2.85
N LEU A 199 28.00 -4.13 1.99
CA LEU A 199 27.95 -4.46 0.58
C LEU A 199 28.76 -5.72 0.34
N TRP A 200 28.18 -6.69 -0.37
CA TRP A 200 28.84 -7.94 -0.71
C TRP A 200 28.89 -8.12 -2.22
N GLU A 201 30.03 -8.59 -2.70
CA GLU A 201 30.35 -8.73 -4.12
C GLU A 201 30.47 -10.21 -4.48
N SER A 202 29.92 -10.58 -5.63
CA SER A 202 30.16 -11.88 -6.27
C SER A 202 30.58 -11.70 -7.72
N THR A 203 31.59 -12.45 -8.15
CA THR A 203 32.08 -12.52 -9.54
C THR A 203 31.79 -13.87 -10.20
N ASP A 204 31.11 -14.80 -9.51
CA ASP A 204 30.93 -16.19 -9.92
C ASP A 204 29.44 -16.58 -10.08
N GLY A 205 28.61 -15.59 -10.45
CA GLY A 205 27.18 -15.80 -10.63
C GLY A 205 26.42 -15.92 -9.31
N GLY A 206 26.93 -15.38 -8.21
CA GLY A 206 26.32 -15.49 -6.88
C GLY A 206 26.51 -16.85 -6.21
N THR A 207 27.54 -17.60 -6.61
CA THR A 207 27.89 -18.88 -5.96
C THR A 207 28.61 -18.62 -4.64
N THR A 208 29.47 -17.61 -4.60
CA THR A 208 30.14 -17.12 -3.40
C THR A 208 30.11 -15.60 -3.31
N PHE A 209 30.18 -15.07 -2.09
CA PHE A 209 30.16 -13.64 -1.82
C PHE A 209 31.32 -13.25 -0.91
N LYS A 210 31.98 -12.13 -1.23
CA LYS A 210 32.99 -11.48 -0.38
C LYS A 210 32.47 -10.13 0.10
N LEU A 211 32.83 -9.74 1.32
CA LEU A 211 32.55 -8.38 1.80
C LEU A 211 33.31 -7.36 0.94
N SER A 212 32.63 -6.32 0.47
CA SER A 212 33.24 -5.22 -0.27
C SER A 212 34.17 -4.42 0.63
N ALA A 213 35.27 -3.93 0.07
CA ALA A 213 36.14 -2.97 0.74
C ALA A 213 35.56 -1.53 0.75
N SER A 214 34.39 -1.33 0.12
CA SER A 214 33.71 -0.03 0.11
C SER A 214 33.30 0.37 1.53
N LYS A 215 33.55 1.63 1.89
CA LYS A 215 33.07 2.21 3.14
C LYS A 215 31.55 2.35 3.10
N THR A 216 30.91 2.42 4.27
CA THR A 216 29.47 2.68 4.33
C THR A 216 29.16 4.08 3.76
N ILE A 217 28.08 4.15 3.01
CA ILE A 217 27.63 5.33 2.26
C ILE A 217 26.19 5.72 2.62
N GLY A 218 25.57 5.01 3.57
CA GLY A 218 24.13 5.06 3.81
C GLY A 218 23.38 4.39 2.68
N ALA A 219 23.88 3.26 2.15
CA ALA A 219 23.28 2.55 1.02
C ALA A 219 21.83 2.14 1.34
N MET A 220 20.92 2.55 0.48
CA MET A 220 19.47 2.32 0.59
C MET A 220 18.96 1.37 -0.49
N SER A 221 19.71 1.19 -1.58
CA SER A 221 19.38 0.26 -2.66
C SER A 221 20.63 -0.27 -3.35
N ALA A 222 20.52 -1.48 -3.89
CA ALA A 222 21.47 -2.10 -4.81
C ALA A 222 20.76 -2.33 -6.14
N GLU A 223 21.28 -1.74 -7.22
CA GLU A 223 20.63 -1.78 -8.53
C GLU A 223 21.63 -1.98 -9.67
N VAL A 224 21.10 -2.08 -10.89
CA VAL A 224 21.90 -2.02 -12.11
C VAL A 224 21.58 -0.72 -12.81
N ASP A 225 22.57 0.08 -13.16
CA ASP A 225 22.35 1.34 -13.88
C ASP A 225 22.11 1.13 -15.39
N ALA A 226 21.89 2.22 -16.12
CA ALA A 226 21.68 2.20 -17.57
C ALA A 226 22.88 1.66 -18.37
N SER A 227 24.09 1.71 -17.82
CA SER A 227 25.31 1.17 -18.43
C SER A 227 25.47 -0.33 -18.18
N GLY A 228 24.66 -0.92 -17.29
CA GLY A 228 24.79 -2.31 -16.86
C GLY A 228 25.74 -2.51 -15.68
N ASP A 229 26.19 -1.43 -15.04
CA ASP A 229 27.06 -1.48 -13.87
C ASP A 229 26.23 -1.66 -12.60
N LEU A 230 26.80 -2.37 -11.61
CA LEU A 230 26.15 -2.57 -10.32
C LEU A 230 26.36 -1.32 -9.47
N VAL A 231 25.29 -0.76 -8.92
CA VAL A 231 25.33 0.48 -8.14
C VAL A 231 24.73 0.26 -6.76
N ALA A 232 25.41 0.73 -5.72
CA ALA A 232 24.80 0.97 -4.42
C ALA A 232 24.53 2.47 -4.27
N ARG A 233 23.26 2.85 -4.20
CA ARG A 233 22.86 4.25 -3.96
C ARG A 233 22.73 4.50 -2.48
N GLY A 234 23.45 5.50 -1.98
CA GLY A 234 23.40 5.90 -0.58
C GLY A 234 22.93 7.32 -0.34
N LEU A 235 22.71 7.62 0.93
CA LEU A 235 22.23 8.92 1.43
C LEU A 235 23.19 10.08 1.16
N LEU A 236 24.50 9.81 1.21
CA LEU A 236 25.53 10.83 1.03
C LEU A 236 26.19 10.77 -0.35
N ARG A 237 26.33 9.56 -0.89
CA ARG A 237 27.02 9.28 -2.15
C ARG A 237 26.55 7.94 -2.71
N SER A 238 26.85 7.71 -3.98
CA SER A 238 26.67 6.41 -4.62
C SER A 238 28.04 5.80 -4.97
N VAL A 239 28.10 4.47 -5.04
CA VAL A 239 29.27 3.73 -5.54
C VAL A 239 28.85 2.80 -6.67
N ALA A 240 29.68 2.70 -7.71
CA ALA A 240 29.48 1.76 -8.81
C ALA A 240 30.58 0.71 -8.84
N TRP A 241 30.21 -0.52 -9.15
CA TRP A 241 31.11 -1.56 -9.55
C TRP A 241 31.00 -1.77 -11.07
N ARG A 242 31.99 -1.24 -11.79
CA ARG A 242 32.03 -1.33 -13.25
C ARG A 242 32.55 -2.65 -13.76
N LYS A 243 32.11 -3.08 -14.94
CA LYS A 243 32.65 -4.29 -15.58
C LYS A 243 34.17 -4.20 -15.73
N GLY A 244 34.87 -5.23 -15.24
CA GLY A 244 36.34 -5.31 -15.25
C GLY A 244 37.05 -4.53 -14.13
N ALA A 245 36.32 -3.76 -13.31
CA ALA A 245 36.93 -3.09 -12.16
C ALA A 245 37.13 -4.09 -10.99
N PRO A 246 38.25 -3.99 -10.26
CA PRO A 246 38.54 -4.90 -9.14
C PRO A 246 37.69 -4.63 -7.88
N SER A 247 37.12 -3.42 -7.76
CA SER A 247 36.32 -2.98 -6.62
C SER A 247 35.32 -1.89 -7.02
N MET A 248 34.39 -1.58 -6.12
CA MET A 248 33.51 -0.41 -6.22
C MET A 248 34.30 0.91 -6.21
N GLN A 249 33.76 1.91 -6.90
CA GLN A 249 34.30 3.25 -7.02
C GLN A 249 33.21 4.30 -6.72
N PRO A 250 33.55 5.41 -6.02
CA PRO A 250 32.61 6.51 -5.81
C PRO A 250 32.13 7.13 -7.13
N LEU A 251 30.88 7.57 -7.14
CA LEU A 251 30.30 8.31 -8.26
C LEU A 251 30.22 9.80 -7.93
N PRO A 252 30.45 10.69 -8.92
CA PRO A 252 30.48 12.14 -8.72
C PRO A 252 29.09 12.78 -8.54
N GLY A 253 28.00 12.04 -8.71
CA GLY A 253 26.64 12.55 -8.61
C GLY A 253 25.61 11.44 -8.33
N PRO A 254 24.34 11.82 -8.12
CA PRO A 254 23.24 10.86 -7.98
C PRO A 254 23.13 9.99 -9.23
N VAL A 255 22.82 8.72 -9.03
CA VAL A 255 22.54 7.78 -10.11
C VAL A 255 21.03 7.71 -10.29
N GLU A 256 20.57 8.07 -11.48
CA GLU A 256 19.20 7.79 -11.87
C GLU A 256 19.07 6.28 -12.06
N ALA A 257 18.05 5.68 -11.43
CA ALA A 257 17.65 4.32 -11.79
C ALA A 257 17.43 4.27 -13.31
N PRO A 258 17.64 3.11 -13.96
CA PRO A 258 17.27 2.98 -15.35
C PRO A 258 15.77 3.25 -15.47
N ASP A 259 15.41 4.42 -16.01
CA ASP A 259 14.06 4.66 -16.46
C ASP A 259 13.92 3.94 -17.80
N TYR A 260 13.39 2.72 -17.71
CA TYR A 260 13.04 2.00 -18.92
C TYR A 260 11.79 2.66 -19.50
N ASP A 261 12.00 3.53 -20.48
CA ASP A 261 10.95 4.01 -21.36
C ASP A 261 10.77 3.00 -22.52
N LEU A 262 9.53 2.80 -22.96
CA LEU A 262 9.23 2.10 -24.22
C LEU A 262 9.84 2.83 -25.43
N MET A 263 10.25 4.09 -25.27
CA MET A 263 10.72 5.00 -26.31
C MET A 263 9.63 5.34 -27.35
N THR A 264 8.37 5.01 -27.06
CA THR A 264 7.22 5.29 -27.91
C THR A 264 5.95 5.39 -27.06
N ASP A 265 5.06 6.31 -27.44
CA ASP A 265 3.72 6.44 -26.85
C ASP A 265 2.84 5.27 -27.36
N PRO A 266 2.39 4.35 -26.50
CA PRO A 266 1.55 3.26 -26.93
C PRO A 266 0.19 3.81 -27.40
N LYS A 267 -0.25 3.36 -28.58
CA LYS A 267 -1.53 3.79 -29.15
C LYS A 267 -2.70 3.34 -28.24
N PRO A 268 -3.73 4.20 -28.05
CA PRO A 268 -4.87 3.85 -27.22
C PRO A 268 -5.68 2.69 -27.81
N GLY A 269 -6.31 1.90 -26.95
CA GLY A 269 -7.32 0.90 -27.35
C GLY A 269 -8.75 1.32 -26.98
N PRO A 270 -9.74 0.44 -27.16
CA PRO A 270 -11.13 0.71 -26.86
C PRO A 270 -11.40 1.12 -25.41
N SER A 271 -12.19 2.17 -25.21
CA SER A 271 -12.51 2.74 -23.90
C SER A 271 -13.99 2.53 -23.56
N GLY A 272 -14.25 1.82 -22.45
CA GLY A 272 -15.62 1.65 -21.95
C GLY A 272 -16.23 2.97 -21.49
N ALA A 273 -15.41 3.85 -20.90
CA ALA A 273 -15.84 5.20 -20.55
C ALA A 273 -16.23 6.04 -21.78
N ALA A 274 -15.50 5.93 -22.89
CA ALA A 274 -15.81 6.64 -24.12
C ALA A 274 -17.11 6.12 -24.79
N LEU A 275 -17.34 4.80 -24.77
CA LEU A 275 -18.58 4.19 -25.25
C LEU A 275 -19.79 4.64 -24.42
N ASN A 276 -19.66 4.65 -23.09
CA ASN A 276 -20.70 5.12 -22.18
C ASN A 276 -20.95 6.61 -22.32
N ALA A 277 -19.89 7.41 -22.48
CA ALA A 277 -19.96 8.83 -22.78
C ALA A 277 -20.38 9.10 -24.24
N GLY A 278 -20.63 8.11 -25.08
CA GLY A 278 -21.00 8.29 -26.49
C GLY A 278 -19.98 9.05 -27.34
N SER A 279 -18.76 9.28 -26.84
CA SER A 279 -17.62 9.78 -27.62
C SER A 279 -16.93 8.65 -28.38
N ALA A 280 -17.36 7.41 -28.18
CA ALA A 280 -17.04 6.27 -29.01
C ALA A 280 -18.30 5.50 -29.41
N THR A 281 -18.17 4.69 -30.48
CA THR A 281 -19.17 3.71 -30.91
C THR A 281 -18.49 2.43 -31.37
N LEU A 282 -19.20 1.31 -31.23
CA LEU A 282 -18.77 0.02 -31.73
C LEU A 282 -19.76 -0.47 -32.79
N GLN A 283 -19.28 -0.80 -33.99
CA GLN A 283 -20.07 -1.30 -35.10
C GLN A 283 -19.51 -2.63 -35.58
N GLY A 284 -20.17 -3.73 -35.24
CA GLY A 284 -19.53 -5.05 -35.33
C GLY A 284 -18.29 -5.06 -34.44
N THR A 285 -17.13 -5.46 -34.98
CA THR A 285 -15.84 -5.39 -34.26
C THR A 285 -15.12 -4.05 -34.45
N ARG A 286 -15.62 -3.14 -35.30
CA ARG A 286 -14.98 -1.85 -35.59
C ARG A 286 -15.29 -0.84 -34.49
N TYR A 287 -14.26 -0.36 -33.81
CA TYR A 287 -14.32 0.68 -32.78
C TYR A 287 -13.93 2.03 -33.37
N LEU A 288 -14.71 3.07 -33.08
CA LEU A 288 -14.40 4.46 -33.44
C LEU A 288 -14.54 5.35 -32.22
N GLU A 289 -13.55 6.19 -31.95
CA GLU A 289 -13.56 7.13 -30.82
C GLU A 289 -13.06 8.52 -31.24
N ALA A 290 -13.77 9.56 -30.78
CA ALA A 290 -13.30 10.93 -30.87
C ALA A 290 -12.48 11.27 -29.61
N VAL A 291 -11.17 11.42 -29.78
CA VAL A 291 -10.20 11.70 -28.71
C VAL A 291 -9.93 13.21 -28.62
N ALA A 292 -10.00 13.72 -27.39
CA ALA A 292 -9.74 15.12 -27.09
C ALA A 292 -8.26 15.46 -27.34
N PRO A 293 -7.95 16.68 -27.82
CA PRO A 293 -6.57 17.09 -28.03
C PRO A 293 -5.79 17.22 -26.70
N LYS A 294 -4.52 16.80 -26.67
CA LYS A 294 -3.61 17.04 -25.52
C LYS A 294 -3.43 18.54 -25.22
N LYS A 295 -3.50 19.41 -26.25
CA LYS A 295 -3.36 20.87 -26.14
C LYS A 295 -4.69 21.57 -26.41
N PRO A 296 -5.19 22.44 -25.50
CA PRO A 296 -6.39 23.23 -25.74
C PRO A 296 -6.32 24.00 -27.07
N GLY A 297 -7.42 24.04 -27.81
CA GLY A 297 -7.52 24.73 -29.10
C GLY A 297 -6.96 23.97 -30.32
N SER A 298 -6.40 22.77 -30.12
CA SER A 298 -6.08 21.87 -31.24
C SER A 298 -7.35 21.11 -31.71
N PRO A 299 -7.40 20.61 -32.96
CA PRO A 299 -8.53 19.79 -33.41
C PRO A 299 -8.61 18.46 -32.66
N TRP A 300 -9.82 17.93 -32.50
CA TRP A 300 -10.06 16.56 -32.06
C TRP A 300 -9.55 15.56 -33.10
N THR A 301 -9.29 14.33 -32.66
CA THR A 301 -8.84 13.23 -33.53
C THR A 301 -9.85 12.10 -33.47
N LEU A 302 -10.19 11.52 -34.63
CA LEU A 302 -10.91 10.25 -34.69
C LEU A 302 -9.90 9.11 -34.73
N ILE A 303 -9.99 8.20 -33.77
CA ILE A 303 -9.24 6.95 -33.79
C ILE A 303 -10.14 5.82 -34.24
N THR A 304 -9.60 4.89 -35.05
CA THR A 304 -10.28 3.66 -35.46
C THR A 304 -9.44 2.45 -35.09
N SER A 305 -10.07 1.40 -34.54
CA SER A 305 -9.44 0.11 -34.24
C SER A 305 -10.44 -1.04 -34.40
N GLU A 306 -9.97 -2.27 -34.21
CA GLU A 306 -10.84 -3.39 -33.83
C GLU A 306 -11.09 -3.39 -32.31
N LEU A 307 -12.07 -4.18 -31.84
CA LEU A 307 -12.34 -4.34 -30.40
C LEU A 307 -11.19 -5.02 -29.66
N LEU A 308 -10.52 -5.97 -30.32
CA LEU A 308 -9.22 -6.48 -29.90
C LEU A 308 -8.16 -5.78 -30.75
N GLY A 309 -7.40 -4.88 -30.14
CA GLY A 309 -6.35 -4.15 -30.83
C GLY A 309 -6.31 -2.66 -30.48
N ARG A 310 -5.20 -2.05 -30.87
CA ARG A 310 -4.93 -0.62 -30.67
C ARG A 310 -5.37 0.19 -31.89
N ALA A 311 -5.48 1.51 -31.72
CA ALA A 311 -5.76 2.45 -32.81
C ALA A 311 -4.86 2.20 -34.03
N THR A 312 -5.46 1.95 -35.19
CA THR A 312 -4.76 1.74 -36.45
C THR A 312 -4.71 3.00 -37.30
N VAL A 313 -5.73 3.87 -37.17
CA VAL A 313 -5.86 5.12 -37.92
C VAL A 313 -6.15 6.26 -36.96
N ASP A 314 -5.41 7.36 -37.11
CA ASP A 314 -5.63 8.62 -36.39
C ASP A 314 -5.93 9.72 -37.42
N THR A 315 -7.18 10.18 -37.47
CA THR A 315 -7.63 11.21 -38.42
C THR A 315 -7.96 12.49 -37.66
N SER A 316 -7.18 13.55 -37.89
CA SER A 316 -7.52 14.88 -37.36
C SER A 316 -8.84 15.36 -37.96
N ILE A 317 -9.69 15.99 -37.15
CA ILE A 317 -11.01 16.50 -37.57
C ILE A 317 -10.96 18.03 -37.59
N PRO A 318 -10.71 18.69 -38.74
CA PRO A 318 -10.59 20.13 -38.80
C PRO A 318 -11.86 20.86 -38.32
N GLY A 319 -11.70 22.03 -37.71
CA GLY A 319 -12.83 22.87 -37.28
C GLY A 319 -13.52 22.40 -35.98
N THR A 320 -12.88 21.52 -35.22
CA THR A 320 -13.38 20.99 -33.94
C THR A 320 -12.66 21.54 -32.70
N SER A 321 -11.74 22.49 -32.86
CA SER A 321 -11.00 23.07 -31.73
C SER A 321 -11.88 23.80 -30.69
N GLU A 322 -13.11 24.16 -31.07
CA GLU A 322 -14.13 24.77 -30.22
C GLU A 322 -15.05 23.75 -29.51
N CYS A 323 -14.93 22.45 -29.83
CA CYS A 323 -15.78 21.42 -29.26
C CYS A 323 -15.35 21.10 -27.84
N ALA A 324 -16.28 21.23 -26.88
CA ALA A 324 -16.08 20.83 -25.49
C ALA A 324 -16.23 19.31 -25.32
N ARG A 325 -17.12 18.69 -26.11
CA ARG A 325 -17.35 17.24 -26.16
C ARG A 325 -17.74 16.82 -27.57
N MET A 326 -17.33 15.62 -27.95
CA MET A 326 -17.71 14.97 -29.20
C MET A 326 -18.59 13.75 -28.93
N LEU A 327 -19.62 13.57 -29.75
CA LEU A 327 -20.46 12.37 -29.83
C LEU A 327 -20.12 11.63 -31.13
N VAL A 328 -20.20 10.29 -31.14
CA VAL A 328 -19.88 9.48 -32.31
C VAL A 328 -21.02 8.50 -32.60
N ALA A 329 -21.43 8.43 -33.87
CA ALA A 329 -22.31 7.38 -34.37
C ALA A 329 -21.83 6.94 -35.75
N ALA A 330 -21.93 5.64 -36.04
CA ALA A 330 -21.48 5.07 -37.30
C ALA A 330 -22.43 3.97 -37.79
N SER A 331 -22.51 3.84 -39.10
CA SER A 331 -23.20 2.76 -39.80
C SER A 331 -22.57 2.55 -41.17
N ARG A 332 -22.01 1.37 -41.41
CA ARG A 332 -21.18 1.03 -42.58
C ARG A 332 -20.01 2.02 -42.71
N GLU A 333 -19.93 2.74 -43.84
CA GLU A 333 -18.91 3.78 -44.08
C GLU A 333 -19.36 5.18 -43.66
N LEU A 334 -20.61 5.35 -43.26
CA LEU A 334 -21.14 6.63 -42.81
C LEU A 334 -20.79 6.83 -41.33
N VAL A 335 -20.00 7.85 -41.03
CA VAL A 335 -19.63 8.27 -39.67
C VAL A 335 -20.14 9.68 -39.43
N VAL A 336 -20.86 9.88 -38.34
CA VAL A 336 -21.37 11.19 -37.92
C VAL A 336 -20.83 11.53 -36.54
N LEU A 337 -20.19 12.69 -36.43
CA LEU A 337 -19.70 13.25 -35.18
C LEU A 337 -20.55 14.45 -34.76
N GLY A 338 -20.93 14.50 -33.49
CA GLY A 338 -21.66 15.61 -32.88
C GLY A 338 -20.75 16.44 -31.98
N CYS A 339 -20.37 17.63 -32.43
CA CYS A 339 -19.59 18.59 -31.67
C CYS A 339 -20.51 19.46 -30.81
N LEU A 340 -20.34 19.37 -29.49
CA LEU A 340 -20.98 20.26 -28.52
C LEU A 340 -20.09 21.48 -28.29
N VAL A 341 -20.53 22.63 -28.79
CA VAL A 341 -19.80 23.90 -28.66
C VAL A 341 -20.27 24.60 -27.39
N GLY A 342 -19.38 24.67 -26.39
CA GLY A 342 -19.64 25.28 -25.10
C GLY A 342 -19.94 26.79 -25.18
N SER A 343 -20.69 27.31 -24.20
CA SER A 343 -20.94 28.75 -24.11
C SER A 343 -19.68 29.49 -23.64
N LYS A 344 -19.17 30.45 -24.43
CA LYS A 344 -18.00 31.27 -24.08
C LYS A 344 -18.21 32.14 -22.82
N SER A 345 -19.43 32.25 -22.29
CA SER A 345 -19.81 33.25 -21.26
C SER A 345 -19.86 32.77 -19.81
N GLY A 346 -19.46 31.53 -19.50
CA GLY A 346 -19.50 31.01 -18.11
C GLY A 346 -20.91 30.89 -17.51
N GLN A 347 -21.98 31.16 -18.29
CA GLN A 347 -23.35 31.00 -17.85
C GLN A 347 -23.74 29.52 -17.88
N ALA A 348 -23.70 28.87 -16.71
CA ALA A 348 -24.02 27.45 -16.49
C ALA A 348 -25.45 27.02 -16.87
N LEU A 349 -26.31 27.94 -17.32
CA LEU A 349 -27.73 27.69 -17.60
C LEU A 349 -28.06 27.48 -19.10
N MET A 350 -27.09 27.56 -20.02
CA MET A 350 -27.33 27.36 -21.45
C MET A 350 -26.78 26.02 -21.93
N MET A 351 -27.63 25.22 -22.61
CA MET A 351 -27.16 24.01 -23.29
C MET A 351 -26.27 24.36 -24.50
N PRO A 352 -25.20 23.59 -24.78
CA PRO A 352 -24.32 23.80 -25.92
C PRO A 352 -25.04 23.57 -27.25
N THR A 353 -24.57 24.28 -28.28
CA THR A 353 -25.04 24.08 -29.65
C THR A 353 -24.41 22.83 -30.24
N LEU A 354 -25.20 22.04 -30.97
CA LEU A 354 -24.74 20.85 -31.66
C LEU A 354 -24.41 21.14 -33.14
N LYS A 355 -23.14 20.93 -33.50
CA LYS A 355 -22.62 20.98 -34.88
C LYS A 355 -22.30 19.55 -35.33
N LEU A 356 -22.77 19.16 -36.51
CA LEU A 356 -22.55 17.82 -37.04
C LEU A 356 -21.38 17.82 -38.03
N PHE A 357 -20.55 16.79 -37.96
CA PHE A 357 -19.50 16.48 -38.93
C PHE A 357 -19.83 15.11 -39.52
N VAL A 358 -19.85 15.00 -40.84
CA VAL A 358 -20.26 13.76 -41.54
C VAL A 358 -19.16 13.32 -42.48
N SER A 359 -18.85 12.02 -42.42
CA SER A 359 -17.93 11.31 -43.29
C SER A 359 -18.68 10.14 -43.94
N ASN A 360 -18.42 9.88 -45.22
CA ASN A 360 -18.94 8.73 -45.98
C ASN A 360 -17.83 7.77 -46.43
N ASP A 361 -16.61 8.00 -45.97
CA ASP A 361 -15.39 7.25 -46.30
C ASP A 361 -14.80 6.61 -45.04
N GLY A 362 -15.66 6.25 -44.08
CA GLY A 362 -15.25 5.58 -42.86
C GLY A 362 -14.51 6.48 -41.87
N GLY A 363 -14.68 7.79 -41.94
CA GLY A 363 -14.06 8.75 -41.03
C GLY A 363 -12.74 9.36 -41.54
N MET A 364 -12.38 9.18 -42.81
CA MET A 364 -11.14 9.76 -43.38
C MET A 364 -11.30 11.26 -43.69
N THR A 365 -12.46 11.70 -44.16
CA THR A 365 -12.75 13.11 -44.43
C THR A 365 -14.10 13.55 -43.86
N PHE A 366 -14.18 14.80 -43.39
CA PHE A 366 -15.39 15.33 -42.73
C PHE A 366 -15.89 16.64 -43.36
N GLU A 367 -17.19 16.72 -43.59
CA GLU A 367 -17.91 17.97 -43.91
C GLU A 367 -18.77 18.39 -42.70
N SER A 368 -18.73 19.68 -42.32
CA SER A 368 -19.44 20.17 -41.12
C SER A 368 -20.68 20.99 -41.46
N LYS A 369 -21.76 20.83 -40.68
CA LYS A 369 -23.00 21.62 -40.81
C LYS A 369 -23.65 21.84 -39.44
N LEU A 370 -24.19 23.04 -39.23
CA LEU A 370 -24.98 23.35 -38.03
C LEU A 370 -26.34 22.65 -38.12
N ALA A 371 -26.70 21.88 -37.08
CA ALA A 371 -27.96 21.15 -37.05
C ALA A 371 -29.15 21.98 -36.53
N GLY A 372 -28.91 23.18 -36.00
CA GLY A 372 -29.95 23.97 -35.34
C GLY A 372 -30.47 23.34 -34.04
N LEU A 373 -29.66 22.49 -33.41
CA LEU A 373 -29.98 21.76 -32.19
C LEU A 373 -29.11 22.23 -31.02
N VAL A 374 -29.66 22.10 -29.81
CA VAL A 374 -28.90 22.15 -28.56
C VAL A 374 -28.99 20.80 -27.87
N ALA A 375 -28.00 20.42 -27.06
CA ALA A 375 -27.97 19.12 -26.42
C ALA A 375 -27.33 19.14 -25.02
N ASP A 376 -27.75 18.22 -24.17
CA ASP A 376 -27.24 18.06 -22.81
C ASP A 376 -25.83 17.42 -22.80
N GLU A 377 -24.86 18.10 -22.19
CA GLU A 377 -23.45 17.69 -22.13
C GLU A 377 -23.17 16.39 -21.39
N ARG A 378 -24.12 15.80 -20.68
CA ARG A 378 -23.95 14.51 -19.99
C ARG A 378 -24.86 13.45 -20.55
N ARG A 379 -26.06 13.82 -21.00
CA ARG A 379 -27.13 12.90 -21.41
C ARG A 379 -27.23 12.68 -22.91
N ALA A 380 -26.67 13.57 -23.74
CA ALA A 380 -26.78 13.42 -25.19
C ALA A 380 -26.08 12.15 -25.69
N ARG A 381 -26.76 11.41 -26.58
CA ARG A 381 -26.26 10.21 -27.27
C ARG A 381 -26.73 10.22 -28.72
N MET A 382 -25.96 9.56 -29.59
CA MET A 382 -26.25 9.45 -31.01
C MET A 382 -26.24 7.98 -31.46
N ARG A 383 -27.15 7.63 -32.38
CA ARG A 383 -27.17 6.35 -33.10
C ARG A 383 -27.51 6.60 -34.55
N LEU A 384 -26.85 5.88 -35.45
CA LEU A 384 -27.03 6.03 -36.89
C LEU A 384 -27.67 4.77 -37.46
N LEU A 385 -28.83 4.94 -38.09
CA LEU A 385 -29.54 3.84 -38.73
C LEU A 385 -28.90 3.49 -40.08
N PRO A 386 -29.04 2.24 -40.58
CA PRO A 386 -28.58 1.87 -41.90
C PRO A 386 -29.18 2.70 -43.05
N SER A 387 -30.34 3.33 -42.83
CA SER A 387 -30.99 4.25 -43.78
C SER A 387 -30.29 5.63 -43.89
N GLY A 388 -29.33 5.94 -43.01
CA GLY A 388 -28.72 7.26 -42.89
C GLY A 388 -29.47 8.21 -41.94
N THR A 389 -30.54 7.74 -41.29
CA THR A 389 -31.25 8.53 -40.27
C THR A 389 -30.46 8.53 -38.96
N LEU A 390 -30.08 9.73 -38.51
CA LEU A 390 -29.44 9.96 -37.22
C LEU A 390 -30.50 10.16 -36.13
N LEU A 391 -30.38 9.39 -35.04
CA LEU A 391 -31.20 9.50 -33.85
C LEU A 391 -30.39 10.15 -32.72
N LEU A 392 -30.96 11.17 -32.08
CA LEU A 392 -30.33 11.87 -30.96
C LEU A 392 -31.25 11.90 -29.74
N THR A 393 -30.77 11.37 -28.61
CA THR A 393 -31.37 11.64 -27.30
C THR A 393 -30.60 12.75 -26.59
N GLY A 394 -31.22 13.39 -25.59
CA GLY A 394 -30.58 14.51 -24.89
C GLY A 394 -30.51 15.80 -25.70
N ALA A 395 -31.08 15.85 -26.91
CA ALA A 395 -31.01 16.98 -27.83
C ALA A 395 -32.40 17.47 -28.21
N CYS A 396 -32.52 18.75 -28.58
CA CYS A 396 -33.78 19.34 -29.02
C CYS A 396 -33.61 20.68 -29.73
N ARG A 397 -34.68 21.15 -30.40
CA ARG A 397 -34.72 22.47 -31.05
C ARG A 397 -34.91 23.56 -29.98
N PRO A 398 -34.07 24.62 -29.95
CA PRO A 398 -34.21 25.69 -28.96
C PRO A 398 -35.48 26.52 -29.21
N VAL A 399 -36.32 26.73 -28.19
CA VAL A 399 -37.60 27.45 -28.33
C VAL A 399 -37.45 28.96 -28.00
N THR A 400 -36.67 29.32 -26.97
CA THR A 400 -36.17 30.69 -26.68
C THR A 400 -35.00 30.62 -25.68
N ARG A 401 -33.98 31.50 -25.78
CA ARG A 401 -32.79 31.56 -24.88
C ARG A 401 -32.02 30.24 -24.65
N ARG A 402 -32.03 29.30 -25.62
CA ARG A 402 -31.38 27.98 -25.52
C ARG A 402 -31.85 27.10 -24.33
N LEU A 403 -32.97 27.45 -23.71
CA LEU A 403 -33.66 26.56 -22.77
C LEU A 403 -34.53 25.61 -23.58
N CYS A 404 -34.36 24.32 -23.36
CA CYS A 404 -35.16 23.31 -24.04
C CYS A 404 -35.38 22.09 -23.14
N GLN A 405 -36.61 21.56 -23.18
CA GLN A 405 -37.02 20.40 -22.41
C GLN A 405 -36.72 19.14 -23.24
N VAL A 406 -35.65 18.44 -22.87
CA VAL A 406 -35.29 17.15 -23.48
C VAL A 406 -36.44 16.17 -23.26
N SER A 407 -36.98 15.60 -24.35
CA SER A 407 -38.08 14.63 -24.30
C SER A 407 -37.78 13.44 -25.22
N ALA A 408 -38.58 13.24 -26.28
CA ALA A 408 -38.41 12.15 -27.25
C ALA A 408 -37.14 12.35 -28.11
N PRO A 409 -36.56 11.25 -28.67
CA PRO A 409 -35.43 11.35 -29.59
C PRO A 409 -35.73 12.26 -30.79
N VAL A 410 -34.73 13.02 -31.21
CA VAL A 410 -34.76 13.81 -32.44
C VAL A 410 -34.19 12.97 -33.58
N ARG A 411 -34.82 13.07 -34.75
CA ARG A 411 -34.43 12.40 -35.99
C ARG A 411 -33.88 13.44 -36.95
N VAL A 412 -32.78 13.11 -37.61
CA VAL A 412 -32.20 13.94 -38.68
C VAL A 412 -31.80 13.00 -39.80
N ALA A 413 -32.43 13.11 -40.96
CA ALA A 413 -31.97 12.37 -42.14
C ALA A 413 -30.62 12.94 -42.58
N VAL A 414 -29.59 12.09 -42.65
CA VAL A 414 -28.25 12.48 -43.12
C VAL A 414 -28.03 11.85 -44.48
N SER A 415 -27.92 12.69 -45.51
CA SER A 415 -27.65 12.25 -46.88
C SER A 415 -26.58 13.13 -47.51
N ARG A 416 -25.80 12.58 -48.44
CA ARG A 416 -24.83 13.35 -49.22
C ARG A 416 -25.33 13.50 -50.65
N GLY A 417 -25.38 14.73 -51.14
CA GLY A 417 -25.51 15.01 -52.57
C GLY A 417 -24.18 14.81 -53.28
N ARG A 418 -24.12 14.98 -54.61
CA ARG A 418 -22.86 14.84 -55.37
C ARG A 418 -21.75 15.79 -54.91
N THR A 419 -22.07 16.92 -54.28
CA THR A 419 -21.11 17.98 -53.93
C THR A 419 -21.25 18.56 -52.51
N SER A 420 -22.30 18.23 -51.74
CA SER A 420 -22.51 18.79 -50.40
C SER A 420 -23.34 17.90 -49.47
N LEU A 421 -23.20 18.15 -48.16
CA LEU A 421 -23.95 17.50 -47.09
C LEU A 421 -25.39 18.06 -46.99
N HIS A 422 -26.37 17.18 -47.14
CA HIS A 422 -27.79 17.48 -46.93
C HIS A 422 -28.26 16.86 -45.61
N LEU A 423 -28.53 17.74 -44.63
CA LEU A 423 -29.32 17.40 -43.45
C LEU A 423 -30.78 17.64 -43.82
N GLY A 424 -31.60 16.59 -43.68
CA GLY A 424 -33.05 16.68 -43.81
C GLY A 424 -33.69 17.48 -42.68
N GLU A 425 -35.01 17.54 -42.68
CA GLU A 425 -35.73 18.20 -41.60
C GLU A 425 -35.49 17.50 -40.25
N VAL A 426 -35.23 18.31 -39.22
CA VAL A 426 -35.04 17.83 -37.85
C VAL A 426 -36.41 17.51 -37.24
N GLU A 427 -36.78 16.25 -37.07
CA GLU A 427 -38.10 15.87 -36.56
C GLU A 427 -38.02 15.36 -35.11
N THR A 428 -38.93 15.81 -34.25
CA THR A 428 -39.08 15.18 -32.92
C THR A 428 -39.95 13.94 -33.06
N ALA A 429 -39.47 12.80 -32.58
CA ALA A 429 -40.24 11.56 -32.61
C ALA A 429 -41.56 11.67 -31.83
N LYS A 430 -42.63 11.04 -32.34
CA LYS A 430 -43.92 11.03 -31.66
C LYS A 430 -43.94 9.95 -30.58
N ALA A 431 -44.08 10.34 -29.32
CA ALA A 431 -44.31 9.44 -28.20
C ALA A 431 -45.64 9.82 -27.51
N PRO A 432 -46.54 8.86 -27.23
CA PRO A 432 -47.89 9.13 -26.71
C PRO A 432 -47.91 9.72 -25.28
N MET A 433 -46.77 9.73 -24.59
CA MET A 433 -46.59 10.33 -23.28
C MET A 433 -45.23 11.02 -23.24
N ALA A 434 -45.19 12.30 -22.82
CA ALA A 434 -43.94 13.05 -22.75
C ALA A 434 -43.00 12.39 -21.72
N PRO A 435 -41.83 11.89 -22.12
CA PRO A 435 -40.86 11.39 -21.16
C PRO A 435 -40.20 12.53 -20.41
N VAL A 436 -39.92 12.32 -19.12
CA VAL A 436 -39.14 13.26 -18.29
C VAL A 436 -37.64 13.03 -18.50
N GLN A 437 -37.27 11.84 -18.94
CA GLN A 437 -35.90 11.42 -19.16
C GLN A 437 -35.85 10.32 -20.21
N ALA A 438 -34.96 10.46 -21.20
CA ALA A 438 -34.59 9.42 -22.15
C ALA A 438 -33.15 8.96 -21.88
N ILE A 439 -32.92 7.66 -21.78
CA ILE A 439 -31.65 7.03 -21.45
C ILE A 439 -31.35 5.95 -22.48
N GLY A 440 -30.19 6.07 -23.12
CA GLY A 440 -29.74 5.16 -24.17
C GLY A 440 -30.61 5.22 -25.44
N VAL A 441 -30.06 4.73 -26.54
CA VAL A 441 -30.81 4.33 -27.73
C VAL A 441 -30.07 3.12 -28.30
N GLU A 442 -30.79 2.04 -28.57
CA GLU A 442 -30.24 0.86 -29.22
C GLU A 442 -31.06 0.51 -30.46
N VAL A 443 -30.38 0.00 -31.48
CA VAL A 443 -30.96 -0.35 -32.78
C VAL A 443 -30.81 -1.85 -32.96
N SER A 444 -31.87 -2.53 -33.36
CA SER A 444 -31.83 -3.96 -33.65
C SER A 444 -30.76 -4.31 -34.69
N PRO A 445 -30.19 -5.53 -34.67
CA PRO A 445 -29.14 -5.90 -35.63
C PRO A 445 -29.57 -5.80 -37.10
N ASP A 446 -30.88 -5.92 -37.38
CA ASP A 446 -31.46 -5.75 -38.71
C ASP A 446 -31.77 -4.27 -39.07
N GLY A 447 -31.54 -3.34 -38.15
CA GLY A 447 -31.77 -1.91 -38.33
C GLY A 447 -33.23 -1.47 -38.28
N LYS A 448 -34.18 -2.39 -38.05
CA LYS A 448 -35.63 -2.12 -38.20
C LYS A 448 -36.32 -1.62 -36.94
N ARG A 449 -35.86 -2.07 -35.78
CA ARG A 449 -36.43 -1.71 -34.47
C ARG A 449 -35.47 -0.84 -33.69
N ILE A 450 -36.04 0.14 -32.99
CA ILE A 450 -35.29 1.06 -32.14
C ILE A 450 -35.88 1.03 -30.75
N TYR A 451 -34.99 0.99 -29.76
CA TYR A 451 -35.32 0.94 -28.35
C TYR A 451 -34.69 2.11 -27.63
N TRP A 452 -35.41 2.69 -26.67
CA TRP A 452 -34.82 3.54 -25.65
C TRP A 452 -35.60 3.41 -24.35
N ALA A 453 -34.93 3.64 -23.22
CA ALA A 453 -35.56 3.54 -21.90
C ALA A 453 -35.82 4.94 -21.33
N GLY A 454 -36.95 5.12 -20.64
CA GLY A 454 -37.26 6.41 -20.06
C GLY A 454 -38.38 6.39 -19.03
N ARG A 455 -38.53 7.50 -18.31
CA ARG A 455 -39.62 7.68 -17.34
C ARG A 455 -40.75 8.49 -17.93
N LEU A 456 -41.96 8.01 -17.75
CA LEU A 456 -43.19 8.71 -18.15
C LEU A 456 -43.45 9.90 -17.21
N ALA A 457 -43.94 11.02 -17.75
CA ALA A 457 -44.31 12.20 -16.95
C ALA A 457 -45.43 11.90 -15.94
N ALA A 458 -46.45 11.15 -16.37
CA ALA A 458 -47.53 10.71 -15.49
C ALA A 458 -47.09 9.46 -14.70
N GLY A 459 -47.08 9.55 -13.37
CA GLY A 459 -46.79 8.42 -12.47
C GLY A 459 -45.32 7.99 -12.37
N ARG A 460 -44.39 8.66 -13.09
CA ARG A 460 -42.94 8.39 -13.07
C ARG A 460 -42.52 6.95 -13.37
N ALA A 461 -43.43 6.14 -13.94
CA ALA A 461 -43.17 4.75 -14.28
C ALA A 461 -42.06 4.64 -15.33
N LEU A 462 -41.19 3.65 -15.15
CA LEU A 462 -40.15 3.32 -16.10
C LEU A 462 -40.76 2.53 -17.27
N ALA A 463 -40.40 2.89 -18.50
CA ALA A 463 -40.90 2.25 -19.71
C ALA A 463 -39.78 2.03 -20.71
N MET A 464 -39.90 0.93 -21.47
CA MET A 464 -39.16 0.72 -22.70
C MET A 464 -39.98 1.28 -23.86
N PHE A 465 -39.37 2.08 -24.73
CA PHE A 465 -40.04 2.64 -25.89
C PHE A 465 -39.53 1.93 -27.14
N VAL A 466 -40.45 1.42 -27.95
CA VAL A 466 -40.14 0.65 -29.15
C VAL A 466 -40.69 1.36 -30.39
N SER A 467 -39.87 1.48 -31.42
CA SER A 467 -40.26 1.97 -32.75
C SER A 467 -40.00 0.90 -33.80
N ASP A 468 -40.96 0.73 -34.71
CA ASP A 468 -40.87 -0.14 -35.90
C ASP A 468 -40.78 0.70 -37.21
N ASP A 469 -40.67 2.02 -37.11
CA ASP A 469 -40.79 2.98 -38.21
C ASP A 469 -39.62 3.99 -38.25
N GLU A 470 -38.40 3.48 -38.05
CA GLU A 470 -37.17 4.27 -38.05
C GLU A 470 -37.19 5.45 -37.06
N GLY A 471 -37.84 5.25 -35.92
CA GLY A 471 -37.91 6.21 -34.82
C GLY A 471 -38.95 7.30 -35.01
N ALA A 472 -39.80 7.24 -36.04
CA ALA A 472 -40.82 8.26 -36.28
C ALA A 472 -41.89 8.27 -35.18
N THR A 473 -42.31 7.07 -34.73
CA THR A 473 -43.25 6.87 -33.62
C THR A 473 -42.73 5.83 -32.64
N PHE A 474 -42.96 6.07 -31.34
CA PHE A 474 -42.59 5.15 -30.27
C PHE A 474 -43.80 4.71 -29.47
N LYS A 475 -43.89 3.41 -29.20
CA LYS A 475 -44.88 2.80 -28.31
C LYS A 475 -44.23 2.51 -26.96
N PRO A 476 -44.77 3.04 -25.83
CA PRO A 476 -44.27 2.73 -24.51
C PRO A 476 -44.73 1.34 -24.05
N ILE A 477 -43.82 0.59 -23.47
CA ILE A 477 -44.06 -0.66 -22.75
C ILE A 477 -43.69 -0.39 -21.31
N VAL A 478 -44.72 -0.16 -20.49
CA VAL A 478 -44.55 0.18 -19.08
C VAL A 478 -44.06 -1.05 -18.34
N LEU A 479 -43.01 -0.89 -17.54
CA LEU A 479 -42.51 -1.94 -16.68
C LEU A 479 -43.45 -2.15 -15.49
N GLU A 480 -44.01 -3.35 -15.38
CA GLU A 480 -44.85 -3.76 -14.25
C GLU A 480 -43.99 -4.50 -13.21
N PRO A 481 -43.69 -3.89 -12.04
CA PRO A 481 -42.78 -4.49 -11.05
C PRO A 481 -43.24 -5.88 -10.56
N ASN A 482 -44.56 -6.10 -10.49
CA ASN A 482 -45.19 -7.33 -10.01
C ASN A 482 -44.84 -8.57 -10.86
N ARG A 483 -44.42 -8.37 -12.12
CA ARG A 483 -44.02 -9.48 -13.01
C ARG A 483 -42.57 -9.90 -12.86
N LEU A 484 -41.78 -9.18 -12.06
CA LEU A 484 -40.33 -9.37 -11.95
C LEU A 484 -39.90 -10.18 -10.72
N GLY A 485 -40.86 -10.59 -9.87
CA GLY A 485 -40.58 -11.38 -8.67
C GLY A 485 -39.80 -10.64 -7.58
N LEU A 486 -39.83 -9.31 -7.55
CA LEU A 486 -38.99 -8.45 -6.69
C LEU A 486 -39.65 -8.13 -5.33
N GLY A 487 -40.16 -9.14 -4.63
CA GLY A 487 -40.85 -8.96 -3.35
C GLY A 487 -42.31 -8.48 -3.53
N SER A 488 -42.83 -7.75 -2.54
CA SER A 488 -44.19 -7.22 -2.59
C SER A 488 -44.34 -6.12 -3.67
N ALA A 489 -45.58 -5.90 -4.13
CA ALA A 489 -45.85 -4.89 -5.17
C ALA A 489 -45.39 -3.47 -4.79
N ASP A 490 -45.54 -3.11 -3.51
CA ASP A 490 -45.17 -1.79 -3.00
C ASP A 490 -43.65 -1.62 -2.88
N GLU A 491 -42.93 -2.65 -2.44
CA GLU A 491 -41.45 -2.66 -2.41
C GLU A 491 -40.88 -2.57 -3.81
N ALA A 492 -41.38 -3.40 -4.74
CA ALA A 492 -40.95 -3.39 -6.12
C ALA A 492 -41.22 -2.01 -6.76
N ARG A 493 -42.39 -1.42 -6.53
CA ARG A 493 -42.72 -0.07 -6.99
C ARG A 493 -41.77 0.99 -6.42
N SER A 494 -41.49 0.96 -5.12
CA SER A 494 -40.57 1.89 -4.46
C SER A 494 -39.14 1.79 -5.03
N LEU A 495 -38.67 0.57 -5.30
CA LEU A 495 -37.38 0.32 -5.97
C LEU A 495 -37.36 0.94 -7.37
N PHE A 496 -38.42 0.78 -8.16
CA PHE A 496 -38.52 1.38 -9.49
C PHE A 496 -38.70 2.90 -9.47
N GLU A 497 -39.27 3.50 -8.44
CA GLU A 497 -39.41 4.95 -8.32
C GLU A 497 -38.08 5.63 -7.96
N THR A 498 -37.24 4.95 -7.16
CA THR A 498 -35.93 5.44 -6.71
C THR A 498 -34.76 5.05 -7.61
N SER A 499 -34.93 4.05 -8.47
CA SER A 499 -33.87 3.60 -9.37
C SER A 499 -33.48 4.65 -10.42
N GLN A 500 -32.26 4.58 -10.93
CA GLN A 500 -31.81 5.37 -12.07
C GLN A 500 -31.42 4.41 -13.19
N PRO A 501 -32.02 4.53 -14.39
CA PRO A 501 -31.56 3.74 -15.52
C PRO A 501 -30.16 4.21 -15.92
N ASP A 502 -29.28 3.25 -16.18
CA ASP A 502 -27.84 3.46 -16.35
C ASP A 502 -27.43 3.19 -17.80
N GLU A 503 -27.46 1.92 -18.23
CA GLU A 503 -27.06 1.50 -19.59
C GLU A 503 -28.17 0.72 -20.30
N LEU A 504 -28.28 0.95 -21.60
CA LEU A 504 -29.07 0.14 -22.53
C LEU A 504 -28.11 -0.60 -23.47
N GLY A 505 -28.24 -1.91 -23.60
CA GLY A 505 -27.40 -2.73 -24.49
C GLY A 505 -28.23 -3.73 -25.27
N MET A 506 -27.62 -4.38 -26.26
CA MET A 506 -28.31 -5.34 -27.10
C MET A 506 -27.36 -6.46 -27.56
N ASP A 507 -27.86 -7.69 -27.56
CA ASP A 507 -27.14 -8.86 -28.08
C ASP A 507 -27.38 -9.10 -29.57
N GLU A 508 -26.67 -10.07 -30.14
CA GLU A 508 -26.79 -10.48 -31.55
C GLU A 508 -28.16 -11.05 -31.90
N GLN A 509 -28.92 -11.49 -30.92
CA GLN A 509 -30.29 -11.99 -31.07
C GLN A 509 -31.32 -10.86 -31.01
N GLY A 510 -30.92 -9.62 -30.72
CA GLY A 510 -31.81 -8.48 -30.60
C GLY A 510 -32.60 -8.44 -29.29
N ASN A 511 -32.18 -9.18 -28.26
CA ASN A 511 -32.67 -8.96 -26.91
C ASN A 511 -32.00 -7.70 -26.35
N VAL A 512 -32.76 -6.92 -25.60
CA VAL A 512 -32.30 -5.63 -25.05
C VAL A 512 -32.02 -5.80 -23.56
N SER A 513 -30.91 -5.27 -23.07
CA SER A 513 -30.61 -5.19 -21.64
C SER A 513 -30.84 -3.77 -21.14
N LEU A 514 -31.38 -3.63 -19.92
CA LEU A 514 -31.41 -2.38 -19.17
C LEU A 514 -30.79 -2.62 -17.79
N THR A 515 -29.75 -1.88 -17.45
CA THR A 515 -29.18 -1.85 -16.10
C THR A 515 -29.74 -0.66 -15.32
N LEU A 516 -30.14 -0.92 -14.07
CA LEU A 516 -30.67 0.08 -13.15
C LEU A 516 -29.79 0.15 -11.90
N THR A 517 -29.43 1.37 -11.51
CA THR A 517 -28.80 1.65 -10.21
C THR A 517 -29.89 1.84 -9.16
N MET A 518 -29.80 1.11 -8.05
CA MET A 518 -30.71 1.15 -6.91
C MET A 518 -29.97 1.58 -5.64
N PRO A 519 -30.65 2.05 -4.58
CA PRO A 519 -30.00 2.43 -3.33
C PRO A 519 -29.18 1.32 -2.67
N ASN A 520 -29.55 0.05 -2.89
CA ASN A 520 -28.96 -1.13 -2.26
C ASN A 520 -28.24 -2.06 -3.25
N GLY A 521 -27.98 -1.63 -4.48
CA GLY A 521 -27.28 -2.45 -5.47
C GLY A 521 -27.65 -2.10 -6.91
N ARG A 522 -27.52 -3.09 -7.80
CA ARG A 522 -27.85 -2.95 -9.22
C ARG A 522 -28.82 -4.04 -9.66
N MET A 523 -29.70 -3.69 -10.59
CA MET A 523 -30.63 -4.61 -11.23
C MET A 523 -30.38 -4.64 -12.73
N TRP A 524 -30.43 -5.83 -13.29
CA TRP A 524 -30.34 -6.06 -14.73
C TRP A 524 -31.64 -6.68 -15.23
N LEU A 525 -32.23 -6.06 -16.25
CA LEU A 525 -33.44 -6.50 -16.92
C LEU A 525 -33.08 -6.88 -18.36
N VAL A 526 -33.60 -8.01 -18.83
CA VAL A 526 -33.48 -8.44 -20.22
C VAL A 526 -34.85 -8.45 -20.86
N PHE A 527 -34.96 -7.84 -22.03
CA PHE A 527 -36.18 -7.71 -22.81
C PHE A 527 -36.06 -8.52 -24.09
N ASP A 528 -37.17 -9.15 -24.48
CA ASP A 528 -37.30 -9.73 -25.81
C ASP A 528 -37.38 -8.64 -26.89
N ARG A 529 -37.45 -9.06 -28.15
CA ARG A 529 -37.55 -8.15 -29.30
C ARG A 529 -38.83 -7.30 -29.28
N GLU A 530 -39.86 -7.75 -28.60
CA GLU A 530 -41.13 -7.05 -28.44
C GLU A 530 -41.06 -6.03 -27.31
N GLY A 531 -39.94 -5.94 -26.58
CA GLY A 531 -39.71 -5.03 -25.46
C GLY A 531 -40.40 -5.48 -24.17
N ARG A 532 -40.73 -6.78 -24.04
CA ARG A 532 -41.26 -7.38 -22.81
C ARG A 532 -40.12 -7.98 -22.00
N VAL A 533 -40.18 -7.86 -20.68
CA VAL A 533 -39.13 -8.42 -19.81
C VAL A 533 -39.16 -9.94 -19.85
N GLY A 534 -38.07 -10.54 -20.29
CA GLY A 534 -37.83 -12.00 -20.30
C GLY A 534 -37.09 -12.49 -19.05
N SER A 535 -36.19 -11.69 -18.48
CA SER A 535 -35.53 -12.00 -17.20
C SER A 535 -35.18 -10.74 -16.39
N SER A 536 -35.05 -10.92 -15.09
CA SER A 536 -34.60 -9.90 -14.13
C SER A 536 -33.65 -10.50 -13.10
N ARG A 537 -32.60 -9.75 -12.74
CA ARG A 537 -31.64 -10.17 -11.71
C ARG A 537 -31.21 -8.97 -10.86
N ILE A 538 -31.38 -9.08 -9.54
CA ILE A 538 -30.70 -8.22 -8.57
C ILE A 538 -29.31 -8.81 -8.33
N LEU A 539 -28.28 -7.97 -8.42
CA LEU A 539 -26.91 -8.39 -8.17
C LEU A 539 -26.56 -8.29 -6.69
N PRO A 540 -25.69 -9.17 -6.18
CA PRO A 540 -25.24 -9.11 -4.80
C PRO A 540 -24.54 -7.77 -4.48
N PRO A 541 -24.64 -7.23 -3.24
CA PRO A 541 -23.98 -5.97 -2.86
C PRO A 541 -22.46 -5.97 -3.06
N GLU A 542 -21.81 -7.13 -2.95
CA GLU A 542 -20.38 -7.33 -3.16
C GLU A 542 -19.94 -7.26 -4.64
N SER A 543 -20.90 -7.24 -5.56
CA SER A 543 -20.70 -7.09 -7.01
C SER A 543 -21.09 -5.68 -7.47
N PRO A 544 -20.23 -4.66 -7.25
CA PRO A 544 -20.59 -3.25 -7.41
C PRO A 544 -20.93 -2.85 -8.84
N MET A 545 -20.61 -3.67 -9.85
CA MET A 545 -20.65 -3.28 -11.25
C MET A 545 -21.15 -4.39 -12.18
N ILE A 546 -21.94 -3.96 -13.16
CA ILE A 546 -22.41 -4.77 -14.29
C ILE A 546 -22.45 -3.92 -15.56
N ALA A 547 -22.03 -4.52 -16.67
CA ALA A 547 -22.31 -4.04 -18.01
C ALA A 547 -22.92 -5.19 -18.82
N ALA A 548 -23.95 -4.89 -19.61
CA ALA A 548 -24.76 -5.94 -20.24
C ALA A 548 -25.16 -5.58 -21.67
N ALA A 549 -25.20 -6.60 -22.53
CA ALA A 549 -25.71 -6.53 -23.89
C ALA A 549 -26.72 -7.67 -24.09
N GLY A 550 -28.02 -7.35 -24.07
CA GLY A 550 -29.09 -8.35 -24.18
C GLY A 550 -29.01 -9.39 -23.06
N ARG A 551 -28.89 -10.67 -23.41
CA ARG A 551 -28.74 -11.80 -22.46
C ARG A 551 -27.34 -11.96 -21.89
N HIS A 552 -26.38 -11.20 -22.40
CA HIS A 552 -25.00 -11.26 -21.98
C HIS A 552 -24.67 -10.18 -20.95
N ALA A 553 -23.92 -10.52 -19.91
CA ALA A 553 -23.43 -9.54 -18.94
C ALA A 553 -22.07 -9.90 -18.37
N LEU A 554 -21.27 -8.88 -18.07
CA LEU A 554 -20.08 -8.98 -17.24
C LEU A 554 -20.35 -8.36 -15.86
N VAL A 555 -19.94 -9.06 -14.81
CA VAL A 555 -20.05 -8.61 -13.41
C VAL A 555 -18.65 -8.62 -12.79
N PHE A 556 -18.37 -7.59 -11.97
CA PHE A 556 -17.06 -7.39 -11.34
C PHE A 556 -17.19 -7.40 -9.82
N GLY A 557 -16.30 -8.15 -9.15
CA GLY A 557 -16.18 -8.15 -7.69
C GLY A 557 -15.33 -6.98 -7.18
N ALA A 558 -15.83 -6.23 -6.18
CA ALA A 558 -15.13 -5.05 -5.65
C ALA A 558 -13.83 -5.37 -4.91
N LYS A 559 -13.74 -6.58 -4.34
CA LYS A 559 -12.72 -6.94 -3.34
C LYS A 559 -11.60 -7.80 -3.91
N ASP A 560 -11.91 -8.62 -4.90
CA ASP A 560 -11.01 -9.62 -5.47
C ASP A 560 -10.69 -9.37 -6.94
N GLY A 561 -11.46 -8.49 -7.60
CA GLY A 561 -11.34 -8.23 -9.03
C GLY A 561 -11.87 -9.33 -9.91
N ALA A 562 -12.63 -10.27 -9.36
CA ALA A 562 -13.16 -11.37 -10.13
C ALA A 562 -14.10 -10.83 -11.20
N VAL A 563 -13.90 -11.29 -12.45
CA VAL A 563 -14.78 -11.02 -13.58
C VAL A 563 -15.60 -12.26 -13.84
N GLN A 564 -16.91 -12.10 -13.82
CA GLN A 564 -17.86 -13.16 -14.11
C GLN A 564 -18.69 -12.80 -15.35
N VAL A 565 -19.04 -13.80 -16.15
CA VAL A 565 -19.86 -13.65 -17.35
C VAL A 565 -21.15 -14.44 -17.22
N SER A 566 -22.26 -13.87 -17.66
CA SER A 566 -23.55 -14.54 -17.82
C SER A 566 -23.91 -14.58 -19.30
N HIS A 567 -24.47 -15.70 -19.76
CA HIS A 567 -24.94 -15.89 -21.15
C HIS A 567 -26.44 -16.04 -21.29
N ASP A 568 -27.16 -16.19 -20.18
CA ASP A 568 -28.55 -16.62 -20.17
C ASP A 568 -29.51 -15.59 -19.56
N GLY A 569 -29.05 -14.36 -19.34
CA GLY A 569 -29.83 -13.31 -18.69
C GLY A 569 -29.78 -13.32 -17.16
N GLY A 570 -28.70 -13.85 -16.58
CA GLY A 570 -28.44 -13.87 -15.14
C GLY A 570 -28.88 -15.13 -14.41
N GLY A 571 -29.13 -16.22 -15.16
CA GLY A 571 -29.41 -17.54 -14.61
C GLY A 571 -28.16 -18.22 -14.06
N ALA A 572 -27.03 -18.08 -14.77
CA ALA A 572 -25.73 -18.58 -14.35
C ALA A 572 -24.61 -17.54 -14.58
N PHE A 573 -23.61 -17.57 -13.71
CA PHE A 573 -22.39 -16.77 -13.83
C PHE A 573 -21.17 -17.68 -13.82
N GLU A 574 -20.33 -17.56 -14.85
CA GLU A 574 -19.08 -18.29 -15.00
C GLU A 574 -17.90 -17.35 -14.74
N LYS A 575 -16.89 -17.82 -14.02
CA LYS A 575 -15.67 -17.01 -13.77
C LYS A 575 -14.86 -16.91 -15.07
N LEU A 576 -14.67 -15.69 -15.54
CA LEU A 576 -13.90 -15.37 -16.75
C LEU A 576 -12.42 -15.16 -16.45
N GLY A 577 -12.12 -14.53 -15.31
CA GLY A 577 -10.75 -14.17 -14.91
C GLY A 577 -10.75 -13.14 -13.80
N THR A 578 -9.65 -12.42 -13.66
CA THR A 578 -9.47 -11.40 -12.61
C THR A 578 -8.79 -10.16 -13.20
N LEU A 579 -9.23 -8.96 -12.82
CA LEU A 579 -8.59 -7.70 -13.19
C LEU A 579 -7.63 -7.23 -12.07
N PRO A 580 -6.51 -6.56 -12.41
CA PRO A 580 -5.66 -5.92 -11.40
C PRO A 580 -6.43 -4.84 -10.62
N MET A 581 -6.15 -4.69 -9.32
CA MET A 581 -6.89 -3.80 -8.42
C MET A 581 -6.90 -2.33 -8.88
N ASP A 582 -5.78 -1.83 -9.41
CA ASP A 582 -5.69 -0.44 -9.88
C ASP A 582 -6.59 -0.19 -11.10
N ALA A 583 -6.78 -1.21 -11.95
CA ALA A 583 -7.73 -1.14 -13.05
C ALA A 583 -9.18 -1.09 -12.54
N GLN A 584 -9.47 -1.57 -11.32
CA GLN A 584 -10.78 -1.42 -10.68
C GLN A 584 -11.01 0.01 -10.18
N VAL A 585 -9.97 0.68 -9.69
CA VAL A 585 -10.03 2.08 -9.25
C VAL A 585 -10.28 3.01 -10.43
N GLU A 586 -9.64 2.77 -11.58
CA GLU A 586 -9.99 3.47 -12.82
C GLU A 586 -11.38 3.06 -13.34
N ALA A 587 -11.78 1.80 -13.15
CA ALA A 587 -13.06 1.27 -13.58
C ALA A 587 -14.23 1.61 -12.65
N GLY A 588 -14.43 2.87 -12.25
CA GLY A 588 -15.68 3.28 -11.59
C GLY A 588 -16.95 2.89 -12.39
N GLN A 589 -18.13 3.11 -11.81
CA GLN A 589 -19.43 2.65 -12.37
C GLN A 589 -19.69 2.96 -13.86
N SER A 590 -19.08 4.01 -14.43
CA SER A 590 -19.29 4.46 -15.81
C SER A 590 -18.30 3.92 -16.84
N VAL A 591 -17.51 2.90 -16.51
CA VAL A 591 -16.24 2.63 -17.22
C VAL A 591 -16.21 1.28 -17.95
N VAL A 592 -17.25 0.46 -17.83
CA VAL A 592 -17.43 -0.75 -18.64
C VAL A 592 -18.64 -0.57 -19.56
N ALA A 593 -18.48 -0.91 -20.84
CA ALA A 593 -19.56 -0.85 -21.83
C ALA A 593 -19.57 -2.13 -22.66
N CYS A 594 -20.71 -2.79 -22.76
CA CYS A 594 -20.87 -4.06 -23.47
C CYS A 594 -21.77 -3.92 -24.69
N ARG A 595 -21.44 -4.61 -25.77
CA ARG A 595 -22.19 -4.69 -27.03
C ARG A 595 -22.25 -6.15 -27.50
N ALA A 596 -23.01 -6.43 -28.55
CA ALA A 596 -23.20 -7.80 -29.05
C ALA A 596 -21.91 -8.60 -29.26
N VAL A 597 -20.80 -7.95 -29.63
CA VAL A 597 -19.52 -8.63 -29.91
C VAL A 597 -18.55 -8.71 -28.72
N GLY A 598 -18.85 -8.06 -27.59
CA GLY A 598 -17.94 -8.00 -26.43
C GLY A 598 -18.03 -6.69 -25.63
N CYS A 599 -17.04 -6.43 -24.78
CA CYS A 599 -17.03 -5.30 -23.85
C CYS A 599 -15.68 -4.56 -23.84
N ALA A 600 -15.71 -3.26 -23.60
CA ALA A 600 -14.52 -2.48 -23.22
C ALA A 600 -14.62 -2.12 -21.73
N MET A 601 -13.51 -2.24 -21.01
CA MET A 601 -13.38 -2.05 -19.56
C MET A 601 -12.26 -1.09 -19.26
N GLY A 602 -12.56 0.06 -18.66
CA GLY A 602 -11.51 1.05 -18.46
C GLY A 602 -11.12 1.73 -19.75
N SER A 603 -9.88 2.21 -19.73
CA SER A 603 -9.14 2.60 -20.93
C SER A 603 -7.99 1.65 -21.23
N ALA A 604 -7.99 0.46 -20.60
CA ALA A 604 -6.86 -0.47 -20.61
C ALA A 604 -7.24 -1.92 -20.93
N PHE A 605 -8.52 -2.29 -20.93
CA PHE A 605 -8.93 -3.67 -21.22
C PHE A 605 -10.09 -3.72 -22.20
N SER A 606 -10.08 -4.72 -23.07
CA SER A 606 -11.26 -5.13 -23.83
C SER A 606 -11.37 -6.64 -23.85
N TRP A 607 -12.60 -7.10 -24.05
CA TRP A 607 -13.00 -8.49 -24.11
C TRP A 607 -13.88 -8.67 -25.34
N GLN A 608 -13.54 -9.63 -26.20
CA GLN A 608 -14.34 -9.96 -27.37
C GLN A 608 -14.94 -11.36 -27.22
N GLY A 609 -16.12 -11.53 -27.81
CA GLY A 609 -16.89 -12.76 -27.77
C GLY A 609 -17.57 -13.01 -26.42
N TRP A 610 -18.30 -14.12 -26.33
CA TRP A 610 -19.04 -14.52 -25.14
C TRP A 610 -18.81 -16.00 -24.83
N THR A 611 -17.59 -16.48 -25.00
CA THR A 611 -17.18 -17.83 -24.60
C THR A 611 -15.96 -17.72 -23.69
N SER A 612 -15.75 -18.67 -22.78
CA SER A 612 -14.56 -18.65 -21.94
C SER A 612 -13.28 -18.66 -22.78
N ALA A 613 -12.37 -17.72 -22.56
CA ALA A 613 -11.04 -17.72 -23.16
C ALA A 613 -9.99 -17.30 -22.14
N PRO A 614 -8.80 -17.92 -22.16
CA PRO A 614 -7.71 -17.56 -21.25
C PRO A 614 -7.20 -16.13 -21.54
N GLY A 615 -7.00 -15.34 -20.49
CA GLY A 615 -6.45 -13.97 -20.56
C GLY A 615 -6.76 -13.17 -19.29
N GLY A 616 -6.49 -11.86 -19.31
CA GLY A 616 -6.61 -11.02 -18.11
C GLY A 616 -5.45 -11.27 -17.14
N ARG A 617 -5.69 -11.20 -15.83
CA ARG A 617 -4.67 -11.57 -14.82
C ARG A 617 -4.76 -13.06 -14.51
N ILE A 618 -3.67 -13.79 -14.68
CA ILE A 618 -3.59 -15.19 -14.26
C ILE A 618 -3.65 -15.27 -12.74
N GLU A 619 -4.45 -16.19 -12.20
CA GLU A 619 -4.40 -16.49 -10.76
C GLU A 619 -3.39 -17.59 -10.54
N SER A 620 -2.28 -17.24 -9.90
CA SER A 620 -1.30 -18.25 -9.55
C SER A 620 -1.84 -19.06 -8.36
N PRO A 621 -1.76 -20.42 -8.39
CA PRO A 621 -2.40 -21.27 -7.39
C PRO A 621 -1.90 -20.94 -5.98
N GLN A 622 -2.78 -20.47 -5.09
CA GLN A 622 -2.42 -20.10 -3.72
C GLN A 622 -1.59 -21.21 -3.07
N ALA A 623 -0.33 -20.89 -2.70
CA ALA A 623 0.43 -21.78 -1.84
C ALA A 623 -0.38 -21.88 -0.55
N LYS A 624 -0.67 -23.10 -0.10
CA LYS A 624 -1.25 -23.30 1.22
C LYS A 624 -0.22 -22.79 2.22
N GLU A 625 -0.39 -21.55 2.65
CA GLU A 625 0.40 -20.93 3.70
C GLU A 625 0.11 -21.71 4.96
N GLN A 626 0.97 -22.69 5.27
CA GLN A 626 0.95 -23.33 6.58
C GLN A 626 1.47 -22.28 7.55
N ALA A 627 0.55 -21.52 8.14
CA ALA A 627 0.86 -20.70 9.29
C ALA A 627 1.57 -21.59 10.31
N ALA A 628 2.85 -21.32 10.56
CA ALA A 628 3.56 -22.01 11.63
C ALA A 628 2.81 -21.69 12.93
N PRO A 629 2.39 -22.70 13.72
CA PRO A 629 1.73 -22.43 14.98
C PRO A 629 2.66 -21.61 15.87
N ALA A 630 2.12 -20.54 16.48
CA ALA A 630 2.85 -19.75 17.47
C ALA A 630 3.35 -20.69 18.58
N LYS A 631 4.68 -20.80 18.71
CA LYS A 631 5.29 -21.62 19.77
C LYS A 631 5.41 -20.75 21.03
N LEU A 632 4.40 -20.82 21.90
CA LEU A 632 4.53 -20.32 23.26
C LEU A 632 5.67 -21.07 23.98
N LEU A 633 6.48 -20.33 24.73
CA LEU A 633 7.60 -20.84 25.53
C LEU A 633 7.10 -21.31 26.91
N THR A 634 7.98 -21.88 27.73
CA THR A 634 7.66 -22.34 29.08
C THR A 634 6.98 -21.24 29.90
N PRO A 635 5.76 -21.45 30.41
CA PRO A 635 5.07 -20.44 31.22
C PRO A 635 5.83 -20.07 32.49
N ILE A 636 5.62 -18.83 32.94
CA ILE A 636 6.14 -18.29 34.20
C ILE A 636 4.95 -18.05 35.13
N VAL A 637 5.02 -18.55 36.36
CA VAL A 637 4.02 -18.31 37.40
C VAL A 637 4.62 -17.40 38.44
N CYS A 638 3.96 -16.27 38.70
CA CYS A 638 4.37 -15.26 39.67
C CYS A 638 3.31 -15.13 40.76
N LYS A 639 3.74 -15.06 42.02
CA LYS A 639 2.89 -14.81 43.19
C LYS A 639 3.22 -13.43 43.75
N VAL A 640 2.20 -12.60 43.94
CA VAL A 640 2.34 -11.28 44.57
C VAL A 640 2.07 -11.41 46.07
N PRO A 641 3.07 -11.19 46.96
CA PRO A 641 2.86 -11.24 48.40
C PRO A 641 1.81 -10.23 48.86
N GLN A 642 0.97 -10.57 49.84
CA GLN A 642 -0.02 -9.62 50.39
C GLN A 642 0.67 -8.36 50.94
N GLY A 643 0.15 -7.19 50.58
CA GLY A 643 0.69 -5.90 50.98
C GLY A 643 0.14 -4.76 50.13
N PRO A 644 0.33 -3.49 50.56
CA PRO A 644 -0.12 -2.33 49.79
C PRO A 644 0.73 -2.15 48.53
N TRP A 645 0.13 -1.53 47.51
CA TRP A 645 0.87 -1.00 46.36
C TRP A 645 1.69 0.22 46.78
N HIS A 646 2.94 0.28 46.32
CA HIS A 646 3.78 1.45 46.51
C HIS A 646 3.54 2.46 45.39
N GLN A 647 3.26 3.70 45.77
CA GLN A 647 2.91 4.78 44.84
C GLN A 647 4.14 5.60 44.46
N LEU A 648 4.30 5.86 43.16
CA LEU A 648 5.23 6.82 42.60
C LEU A 648 4.43 7.81 41.74
N PRO A 649 4.04 8.96 42.31
CA PRO A 649 3.27 9.94 41.56
C PRO A 649 4.13 10.60 40.48
N ARG A 650 3.49 10.99 39.37
CA ARG A 650 4.08 11.79 38.27
C ARG A 650 5.31 11.16 37.61
N VAL A 651 5.25 9.85 37.38
CA VAL A 651 6.23 9.14 36.56
C VAL A 651 5.99 9.45 35.09
N GLU A 652 7.06 9.76 34.35
CA GLU A 652 6.99 10.20 32.96
C GLU A 652 6.44 9.11 32.00
N ARG A 653 6.80 7.85 32.24
CA ARG A 653 6.40 6.71 31.40
C ARG A 653 6.48 5.37 32.15
N PRO A 654 5.78 4.33 31.67
CA PRO A 654 5.94 2.97 32.20
C PRO A 654 7.40 2.48 32.19
N VAL A 655 7.72 1.64 33.17
CA VAL A 655 9.00 0.94 33.28
C VAL A 655 9.01 -0.24 32.30
N THR A 656 10.10 -0.40 31.55
CA THR A 656 10.30 -1.46 30.54
C THR A 656 11.66 -2.14 30.72
N ALA A 657 11.99 -3.17 29.93
CA ALA A 657 13.33 -3.78 29.98
C ALA A 657 14.45 -2.79 29.61
N PHE A 658 14.15 -1.72 28.87
CA PHE A 658 15.10 -0.64 28.63
C PHE A 658 15.64 -0.03 29.94
N ASP A 659 14.79 0.07 30.96
CA ASP A 659 15.12 0.70 32.24
C ASP A 659 15.82 -0.22 33.23
N ALA A 660 15.92 -1.51 32.89
CA ALA A 660 16.31 -2.58 33.81
C ALA A 660 17.80 -2.95 33.70
N ASP A 661 18.40 -3.44 34.79
CA ASP A 661 19.79 -3.92 34.84
C ASP A 661 20.83 -2.89 34.31
N ARG A 662 20.69 -1.62 34.73
CA ARG A 662 21.63 -0.52 34.41
C ARG A 662 22.45 -0.16 35.66
N GLY A 663 23.78 -0.19 35.59
CA GLY A 663 24.66 0.16 36.74
C GLY A 663 24.30 -0.53 38.07
N GLY A 664 23.87 -1.79 38.03
CA GLY A 664 23.45 -2.55 39.22
C GLY A 664 22.04 -2.22 39.75
N THR A 665 21.27 -1.40 39.04
CA THR A 665 19.85 -1.16 39.33
C THR A 665 18.96 -2.23 38.70
N ALA A 666 17.94 -2.67 39.42
CA ALA A 666 16.93 -3.61 38.89
C ALA A 666 16.06 -2.93 37.83
N TRP A 667 15.60 -1.71 38.13
CA TRP A 667 14.87 -0.82 37.23
C TRP A 667 15.00 0.62 37.73
N SER A 668 14.62 1.57 36.87
CA SER A 668 14.62 2.99 37.23
C SER A 668 13.52 3.76 36.51
N ALA A 669 13.12 4.91 37.07
CA ALA A 669 12.06 5.77 36.55
C ALA A 669 12.39 7.25 36.78
N ILE A 670 11.77 8.13 35.99
CA ILE A 670 11.87 9.60 36.15
C ILE A 670 10.54 10.11 36.68
N VAL A 671 10.60 10.88 37.77
CA VAL A 671 9.47 11.58 38.37
C VAL A 671 9.61 13.07 38.08
N ARG A 672 8.58 13.69 37.50
CA ARG A 672 8.58 15.08 37.08
C ARG A 672 7.46 15.87 37.77
N GLU A 673 7.80 17.06 38.25
CA GLU A 673 6.83 18.07 38.64
C GLU A 673 6.94 19.24 37.67
N HIS A 674 5.88 19.47 36.89
CA HIS A 674 5.94 20.37 35.74
C HIS A 674 5.93 21.85 36.15
N LYS A 675 5.15 22.21 37.17
CA LYS A 675 4.91 23.61 37.54
C LYS A 675 6.19 24.32 38.01
N ARG A 676 6.97 23.72 38.91
CA ARG A 676 8.26 24.26 39.38
C ARG A 676 9.45 23.51 38.79
N GLY A 677 9.22 22.67 37.79
CA GLY A 677 10.24 21.90 37.09
C GLY A 677 11.12 21.03 37.99
N ALA A 678 10.59 20.50 39.11
CA ALA A 678 11.36 19.59 39.95
C ALA A 678 11.47 18.22 39.27
N VAL A 679 12.65 17.59 39.36
CA VAL A 679 12.90 16.26 38.78
C VAL A 679 13.56 15.36 39.79
N SER A 680 13.05 14.14 39.92
CA SER A 680 13.64 13.07 40.74
C SER A 680 13.87 11.83 39.90
N PHE A 681 14.93 11.11 40.21
CA PHE A 681 15.27 9.83 39.62
C PHE A 681 15.05 8.73 40.65
N VAL A 682 14.27 7.72 40.29
CA VAL A 682 13.96 6.58 41.14
C VAL A 682 14.76 5.39 40.67
N ALA A 683 15.47 4.72 41.57
CA ALA A 683 16.28 3.54 41.26
C ALA A 683 15.98 2.41 42.26
N ALA A 684 15.65 1.24 41.72
CA ALA A 684 15.43 0.04 42.52
C ALA A 684 16.64 -0.90 42.48
N ARG A 685 16.84 -1.69 43.53
CA ARG A 685 17.90 -2.72 43.59
C ARG A 685 17.32 -4.10 43.88
N SER A 686 17.73 -5.10 43.10
CA SER A 686 17.39 -6.52 43.29
C SER A 686 18.28 -7.13 44.38
N THR A 687 18.08 -6.74 45.64
CA THR A 687 18.66 -7.45 46.79
C THR A 687 17.61 -8.38 47.40
N PRO A 688 17.97 -9.33 48.29
CA PRO A 688 16.99 -10.16 48.99
C PRO A 688 15.88 -9.37 49.71
N LYS A 689 16.15 -8.10 50.03
CA LYS A 689 15.14 -7.12 50.46
C LYS A 689 15.09 -6.00 49.42
N PRO A 690 14.14 -6.04 48.46
CA PRO A 690 14.03 -5.01 47.44
C PRO A 690 13.95 -3.62 48.06
N HIS A 691 14.76 -2.69 47.56
CA HIS A 691 14.80 -1.31 48.04
C HIS A 691 14.69 -0.37 46.84
N VAL A 692 13.94 0.72 47.03
CA VAL A 692 13.69 1.75 46.01
C VAL A 692 14.13 3.10 46.59
N ASP A 693 15.11 3.72 45.94
CA ASP A 693 15.68 5.00 46.35
C ASP A 693 15.17 6.11 45.42
N THR A 694 14.70 7.21 46.00
CA THR A 694 14.32 8.42 45.26
C THR A 694 15.41 9.47 45.42
N ILE A 695 15.98 9.89 44.29
CA ILE A 695 17.13 10.79 44.21
C ILE A 695 16.68 12.11 43.59
N GLN A 696 16.71 13.21 44.34
CA GLN A 696 16.35 14.53 43.79
C GLN A 696 17.41 15.00 42.78
N VAL A 697 17.03 15.22 41.52
CA VAL A 697 17.93 15.66 40.44
C VAL A 697 17.90 17.18 40.30
N LEU A 698 16.71 17.76 40.12
CA LEU A 698 16.49 19.21 40.12
C LEU A 698 15.52 19.56 41.25
N GLN A 699 15.90 20.49 42.13
CA GLN A 699 15.03 21.00 43.20
C GLN A 699 13.89 21.86 42.61
N PRO A 700 12.72 22.02 43.24
CA PRO A 700 11.70 22.95 42.74
C PRO A 700 12.26 24.37 42.49
N ALA A 701 11.97 24.94 41.33
CA ALA A 701 12.39 26.29 40.94
C ALA A 701 11.70 27.35 41.82
N ALA A 702 12.30 28.54 41.94
CA ALA A 702 11.67 29.64 42.68
C ALA A 702 10.38 30.15 42.01
N THR A 703 10.24 29.98 40.70
CA THR A 703 9.11 30.41 39.88
C THR A 703 8.28 29.22 39.39
N ASP A 704 7.03 29.49 38.99
CA ASP A 704 6.11 28.50 38.39
C ASP A 704 6.19 28.50 36.84
N ASP A 705 7.01 29.35 36.24
CA ASP A 705 7.18 29.51 34.79
C ASP A 705 8.58 29.01 34.38
N VAL A 706 8.66 27.72 34.02
CA VAL A 706 9.89 27.09 33.51
C VAL A 706 9.58 26.19 32.32
N ALA A 707 10.50 26.18 31.35
CA ALA A 707 10.52 25.13 30.33
C ALA A 707 11.43 24.00 30.84
N LEU A 708 10.95 22.76 30.79
CA LEU A 708 11.69 21.59 31.30
C LEU A 708 11.68 20.46 30.26
N VAL A 709 12.82 19.79 30.14
CA VAL A 709 13.00 18.55 29.38
C VAL A 709 13.77 17.53 30.19
N THR A 710 13.38 16.26 30.08
CA THR A 710 14.04 15.11 30.68
C THR A 710 14.46 14.14 29.58
N SER A 711 15.54 13.40 29.83
CA SER A 711 16.08 12.39 28.92
C SER A 711 16.47 11.16 29.73
N SER A 712 15.90 10.00 29.39
CA SER A 712 16.32 8.70 29.92
C SER A 712 17.30 8.06 28.94
N GLN A 713 18.45 7.60 29.44
CA GLN A 713 19.58 7.15 28.62
C GLN A 713 20.19 5.86 29.17
N ALA A 714 21.05 5.20 28.41
CA ALA A 714 21.67 3.94 28.84
C ALA A 714 22.50 4.11 30.13
N GLU A 715 23.15 5.25 30.28
CA GLU A 715 23.95 5.65 31.42
C GLU A 715 23.10 6.01 32.63
N GLY A 716 21.86 6.48 32.44
CA GLY A 716 21.00 6.93 33.53
C GLY A 716 19.95 7.94 33.04
N MET A 717 20.02 9.17 33.54
CA MET A 717 19.08 10.22 33.13
C MET A 717 19.67 11.62 33.21
N ALA A 718 19.08 12.54 32.46
CA ALA A 718 19.36 13.97 32.51
C ALA A 718 18.08 14.81 32.50
N ALA A 719 18.16 15.99 33.10
CA ALA A 719 17.13 17.00 33.10
C ALA A 719 17.75 18.37 32.81
N LEU A 720 17.05 19.17 32.02
CA LEU A 720 17.40 20.55 31.73
C LEU A 720 16.18 21.43 31.88
N ARG A 721 16.33 22.56 32.57
CA ARG A 721 15.29 23.58 32.65
C ARG A 721 15.84 24.98 32.56
N TYR A 722 15.00 25.92 32.12
CA TYR A 722 15.26 27.35 32.19
C TYR A 722 13.98 28.14 32.46
N PRO A 723 14.08 29.31 33.12
CA PRO A 723 12.93 30.19 33.31
C PRO A 723 12.44 30.73 31.96
N ILE A 724 11.14 30.94 31.87
CA ILE A 724 10.48 31.56 30.71
C ILE A 724 9.69 32.79 31.17
N GLU A 725 9.54 33.75 30.27
CA GLU A 725 8.73 34.94 30.52
C GLU A 725 7.50 34.92 29.62
N ARG A 726 6.36 35.32 30.17
CA ARG A 726 5.12 35.54 29.42
C ARG A 726 4.84 37.04 29.24
N ASP A 727 4.11 37.40 28.20
CA ASP A 727 3.58 38.75 28.00
C ASP A 727 2.23 38.96 28.70
N SER A 728 1.60 40.11 28.46
CA SER A 728 0.31 40.46 29.07
C SER A 728 -0.83 39.55 28.61
N ASP A 729 -0.69 38.93 27.44
CA ASP A 729 -1.69 38.02 26.86
C ASP A 729 -1.42 36.56 27.32
N GLY A 730 -0.33 36.34 28.06
CA GLY A 730 0.08 35.04 28.58
C GLY A 730 0.91 34.21 27.59
N GLU A 731 1.30 34.79 26.46
CA GLU A 731 2.13 34.12 25.44
C GLU A 731 3.62 34.20 25.78
N LEU A 732 4.41 33.25 25.28
CA LEU A 732 5.86 33.18 25.55
C LEU A 732 6.63 34.30 24.83
N LYS A 733 7.57 34.95 25.54
CA LYS A 733 8.44 35.99 24.97
C LYS A 733 9.70 35.41 24.34
N PHE A 734 9.83 35.59 23.03
CA PHE A 734 11.03 35.20 22.26
C PHE A 734 11.98 36.37 22.03
N GLY A 735 13.20 36.07 21.58
CA GLY A 735 14.21 37.09 21.24
C GLY A 735 15.01 37.60 22.45
N ARG A 736 14.79 37.05 23.65
CA ARG A 736 15.59 37.33 24.86
C ARG A 736 16.73 36.32 25.01
N PRO A 737 17.85 36.69 25.66
CA PRO A 737 18.91 35.73 25.95
C PRO A 737 18.40 34.58 26.82
N LEU A 738 18.73 33.33 26.45
CA LEU A 738 18.41 32.15 27.25
C LEU A 738 19.37 32.08 28.43
N ARG A 739 18.87 32.28 29.64
CA ARG A 739 19.68 32.45 30.85
C ARG A 739 19.30 31.49 31.96
N ASN A 740 20.20 31.32 32.92
CA ASN A 740 19.98 30.52 34.13
C ASN A 740 19.55 29.08 33.82
N ILE A 741 20.19 28.45 32.84
CA ILE A 741 19.85 27.10 32.41
C ILE A 741 20.43 26.13 33.44
N GLU A 742 19.57 25.40 34.12
CA GLU A 742 19.94 24.40 35.12
C GLU A 742 19.94 23.03 34.49
N VAL A 743 21.03 22.29 34.69
CA VAL A 743 21.20 20.93 34.18
C VAL A 743 21.50 20.01 35.35
N GLY A 744 20.76 18.92 35.47
CA GLY A 744 20.98 17.89 36.49
C GLY A 744 21.00 16.52 35.83
N TRP A 745 21.92 15.66 36.24
CA TRP A 745 22.01 14.31 35.67
C TRP A 745 22.49 13.28 36.69
N VAL A 746 22.12 12.03 36.40
CA VAL A 746 22.57 10.84 37.10
C VAL A 746 23.19 9.91 36.07
N ASN A 747 24.46 9.56 36.28
CA ASN A 747 25.10 8.45 35.60
C ASN A 747 25.17 7.29 36.60
N LEU A 748 24.51 6.18 36.31
CA LEU A 748 24.46 4.98 37.14
C LEU A 748 25.81 4.28 37.27
N TYR A 749 26.79 4.64 36.45
CA TYR A 749 28.17 4.16 36.54
C TYR A 749 29.07 5.09 37.38
N ASP A 750 28.62 6.31 37.67
CA ASP A 750 29.33 7.28 38.50
C ASP A 750 28.63 7.46 39.86
N ALA A 751 29.36 7.96 40.86
CA ALA A 751 28.78 8.22 42.16
C ALA A 751 28.02 9.55 42.22
N GLY A 752 26.72 9.45 42.56
CA GLY A 752 25.86 10.56 43.00
C GLY A 752 25.23 11.40 41.90
N VAL A 753 24.42 12.38 42.31
CA VAL A 753 23.79 13.36 41.40
C VAL A 753 24.78 14.46 41.05
N LYS A 754 24.83 14.84 39.79
CA LYS A 754 25.57 16.03 39.34
C LYS A 754 24.58 17.13 38.93
N ARG A 755 24.99 18.37 39.17
CA ARG A 755 24.22 19.57 38.82
C ARG A 755 25.18 20.65 38.33
N ALA A 756 24.75 21.38 37.33
CA ALA A 756 25.48 22.48 36.75
C ALA A 756 24.52 23.58 36.31
N LYS A 757 25.05 24.80 36.14
CA LYS A 757 24.28 25.95 35.67
C LYS A 757 25.04 26.66 34.56
N LEU A 758 24.39 26.79 33.40
CA LEU A 758 24.87 27.64 32.31
C LEU A 758 24.27 29.04 32.49
N ALA A 759 25.13 30.06 32.54
CA ALA A 759 24.70 31.43 32.79
C ALA A 759 23.85 31.98 31.63
N GLU A 760 24.29 31.78 30.40
CA GLU A 760 23.65 32.20 29.16
C GLU A 760 24.01 31.25 28.02
N SER A 761 23.11 31.03 27.07
CA SER A 761 23.35 30.33 25.80
C SER A 761 22.48 30.95 24.72
N GLY A 762 23.00 31.90 23.94
CA GLY A 762 22.27 32.48 22.81
C GLY A 762 20.91 33.12 23.16
N THR A 763 20.04 33.21 22.17
CA THR A 763 18.71 33.83 22.26
C THR A 763 17.62 32.76 22.18
N LEU A 764 16.59 32.85 23.03
CA LEU A 764 15.44 31.97 23.01
C LEU A 764 14.63 32.17 21.72
N GLY A 765 14.59 31.13 20.90
CA GLY A 765 13.81 31.06 19.66
C GLY A 765 12.45 30.36 19.85
N PRO A 766 11.54 30.50 18.88
CA PRO A 766 10.22 29.86 18.94
C PRO A 766 10.30 28.33 19.01
N GLU A 767 11.26 27.71 18.32
CA GLU A 767 11.37 26.25 18.31
C GLU A 767 11.95 25.66 19.61
N ASP A 768 12.55 26.49 20.47
CA ASP A 768 13.22 26.06 21.70
C ASP A 768 12.23 25.62 22.79
N ALA A 769 10.93 25.93 22.67
CA ALA A 769 9.92 25.55 23.65
C ALA A 769 8.58 25.20 23.01
N ALA A 770 7.84 24.27 23.60
CA ALA A 770 6.47 23.90 23.21
C ALA A 770 5.50 24.04 24.40
N GLY A 771 4.21 24.26 24.14
CA GLY A 771 3.18 24.50 25.17
C GLY A 771 2.94 26.00 25.40
N TRP A 772 2.40 26.67 24.38
CA TRP A 772 2.38 28.13 24.27
C TRP A 772 1.25 28.75 25.09
N ARG A 773 0.13 28.03 25.25
CA ARG A 773 -1.08 28.62 25.79
C ARG A 773 -0.99 28.83 27.30
N PRO A 774 -1.71 29.82 27.84
CA PRO A 774 -1.81 30.02 29.28
C PRO A 774 -2.31 28.75 29.99
N GLY A 775 -1.58 28.32 31.01
CA GLY A 775 -1.90 27.12 31.80
C GLY A 775 -1.42 25.79 31.21
N GLU A 776 -0.82 25.79 30.02
CA GLU A 776 -0.13 24.62 29.47
C GLU A 776 1.26 24.46 30.09
N GLU A 777 1.68 23.20 30.23
CA GLU A 777 3.02 22.86 30.65
C GLU A 777 4.02 23.15 29.52
N VAL A 778 5.10 23.88 29.85
CA VAL A 778 6.11 24.23 28.85
C VAL A 778 7.21 23.18 28.81
N THR A 779 7.41 22.60 27.63
CA THR A 779 8.46 21.62 27.38
C THR A 779 9.61 22.30 26.66
N ALA A 780 10.83 22.15 27.18
CA ALA A 780 12.03 22.61 26.49
C ALA A 780 12.35 21.67 25.31
N ASN A 781 12.79 22.24 24.19
CA ASN A 781 13.21 21.49 23.02
C ASN A 781 14.73 21.60 22.87
N ALA A 782 15.45 20.74 23.59
CA ALA A 782 16.92 20.70 23.57
C ALA A 782 17.42 19.72 22.48
N ALA A 783 18.27 20.20 21.57
CA ALA A 783 18.81 19.36 20.50
C ALA A 783 19.73 18.26 21.03
N ILE A 784 20.48 18.54 22.11
CA ILE A 784 21.38 17.58 22.75
C ILE A 784 21.19 17.66 24.27
N LEU A 785 20.91 16.51 24.88
CA LEU A 785 20.93 16.33 26.33
C LEU A 785 21.42 14.91 26.61
N SER A 786 22.75 14.74 26.62
CA SER A 786 23.40 13.44 26.49
C SER A 786 24.50 13.18 27.52
N VAL A 787 24.20 12.32 28.50
CA VAL A 787 25.10 11.85 29.55
C VAL A 787 26.20 11.04 28.92
N SER A 788 27.43 11.33 29.30
CA SER A 788 28.63 10.68 28.77
C SER A 788 29.65 10.47 29.88
N MET A 789 30.76 9.81 29.55
CA MET A 789 31.86 9.64 30.50
C MET A 789 32.42 11.01 30.93
N GLY A 790 32.40 11.24 32.24
CA GLY A 790 32.96 12.43 32.86
C GLY A 790 32.08 13.69 32.75
N GLY A 791 30.84 13.60 32.26
CA GLY A 791 29.98 14.78 32.13
C GLY A 791 28.72 14.58 31.29
N ILE A 792 28.20 15.68 30.74
CA ILE A 792 26.99 15.71 29.91
C ILE A 792 27.15 16.70 28.76
N TYR A 793 26.78 16.31 27.54
CA TYR A 793 26.64 17.23 26.42
C TYR A 793 25.27 17.89 26.44
N VAL A 794 25.26 19.20 26.25
CA VAL A 794 24.06 20.04 26.33
C VAL A 794 24.03 21.01 25.15
N CYS A 795 22.90 21.01 24.44
CA CYS A 795 22.48 22.08 23.54
C CYS A 795 21.03 22.44 23.95
N PRO A 796 20.83 23.60 24.60
CA PRO A 796 19.53 23.96 25.16
C PRO A 796 18.53 24.49 24.12
N HIS A 797 18.96 24.64 22.87
CA HIS A 797 18.12 25.10 21.75
C HIS A 797 17.62 23.94 20.90
N ALA A 798 16.60 24.17 20.07
CA ALA A 798 16.09 23.21 19.10
C ALA A 798 17.15 22.78 18.07
N SER A 799 18.15 23.65 17.82
CA SER A 799 19.35 23.33 17.06
C SER A 799 20.54 24.16 17.52
N CYS A 800 21.72 23.53 17.61
CA CYS A 800 23.01 24.21 17.81
C CYS A 800 23.96 24.01 16.61
N GLU A 801 23.44 23.53 15.47
CA GLU A 801 24.26 23.16 14.32
C GLU A 801 25.14 24.30 13.80
N GLY A 802 26.42 24.00 13.60
CA GLY A 802 27.40 24.96 13.08
C GLY A 802 27.79 26.08 14.05
N SER A 803 27.38 25.99 15.32
CA SER A 803 27.74 26.96 16.36
C SER A 803 28.64 26.33 17.42
N ASP A 804 29.81 26.94 17.63
CA ASP A 804 30.72 26.58 18.73
C ASP A 804 30.35 27.26 20.07
N LYS A 805 29.29 28.08 20.09
CA LYS A 805 28.91 28.92 21.25
C LYS A 805 27.63 28.50 21.95
N LEU A 806 26.80 27.67 21.30
CA LEU A 806 25.48 27.27 21.81
C LEU A 806 25.51 25.89 22.48
N GLY A 807 26.48 25.04 22.14
CA GLY A 807 26.66 23.73 22.77
C GLY A 807 27.76 23.76 23.84
N ALA A 808 27.60 22.97 24.89
CA ALA A 808 28.64 22.76 25.91
C ALA A 808 28.69 21.30 26.40
N PHE A 809 29.89 20.87 26.83
CA PHE A 809 30.11 19.70 27.66
C PHE A 809 30.29 20.17 29.11
N LEU A 810 29.41 19.73 30.00
CA LEU A 810 29.48 20.01 31.42
C LEU A 810 30.19 18.84 32.10
N ASP A 811 31.37 19.07 32.67
CA ASP A 811 32.10 18.01 33.36
C ASP A 811 31.49 17.66 34.74
N LEU A 812 32.08 16.68 35.44
CA LEU A 812 31.61 16.27 36.78
C LEU A 812 31.69 17.37 37.84
N ALA A 813 32.50 18.42 37.64
CA ALA A 813 32.58 19.59 38.50
C ALA A 813 31.53 20.66 38.10
N GLY A 814 30.80 20.45 37.02
CA GLY A 814 29.83 21.38 36.45
C GLY A 814 30.46 22.51 35.65
N GLN A 815 31.74 22.40 35.30
CA GLN A 815 32.41 23.38 34.43
C GLN A 815 32.00 23.13 32.97
N ALA A 816 31.64 24.22 32.29
CA ALA A 816 31.22 24.18 30.90
C ALA A 816 32.42 24.34 29.95
N HIS A 817 32.55 23.40 29.02
CA HIS A 817 33.52 23.41 27.94
C HIS A 817 32.77 23.53 26.61
N PRO A 818 33.05 24.52 25.74
CA PRO A 818 32.36 24.64 24.47
C PRO A 818 32.61 23.41 23.58
N ILE A 819 31.59 22.99 22.84
CA ILE A 819 31.68 21.88 21.88
C ILE A 819 31.33 22.36 20.48
N SER A 820 31.99 21.78 19.47
CA SER A 820 31.63 22.00 18.07
C SER A 820 30.54 21.01 17.64
N VAL A 821 29.33 21.51 17.42
CA VAL A 821 28.24 20.71 16.85
C VAL A 821 28.30 20.82 15.32
N PRO A 822 28.45 19.70 14.58
CA PRO A 822 28.50 19.74 13.13
C PRO A 822 27.20 20.29 12.55
N LYS A 823 27.31 21.03 11.45
CA LYS A 823 26.16 21.33 10.59
C LYS A 823 25.92 20.11 9.71
N TRP A 824 24.80 19.41 9.90
CA TRP A 824 24.52 18.19 9.16
C TRP A 824 24.14 18.53 7.71
N PRO A 825 24.56 17.71 6.72
CA PRO A 825 24.10 17.90 5.36
C PRO A 825 22.61 17.57 5.25
N THR A 826 21.95 18.15 4.25
CA THR A 826 20.59 17.73 3.92
C THR A 826 20.65 16.31 3.34
N PHE A 827 20.01 15.36 4.02
CA PHE A 827 19.88 13.99 3.54
C PHE A 827 18.64 13.89 2.65
N VAL A 828 18.83 13.41 1.41
CA VAL A 828 17.73 13.23 0.45
C VAL A 828 17.81 11.83 -0.14
N PHE A 829 16.69 11.11 -0.15
CA PHE A 829 16.58 9.83 -0.84
C PHE A 829 15.25 9.75 -1.58
N SER A 830 15.28 9.36 -2.86
CA SER A 830 14.08 9.27 -3.70
C SER A 830 13.23 10.56 -3.70
N GLY A 831 13.89 11.73 -3.63
CA GLY A 831 13.22 13.04 -3.58
C GLY A 831 12.66 13.45 -2.21
N GLN A 832 12.76 12.59 -1.18
CA GLN A 832 12.30 12.90 0.18
C GLN A 832 13.45 13.42 1.06
N HIS A 833 13.18 14.51 1.78
CA HIS A 833 14.09 15.06 2.80
C HIS A 833 14.00 14.27 4.09
N LEU A 834 15.14 13.96 4.69
CA LEU A 834 15.22 13.16 5.91
C LEU A 834 15.68 14.04 7.06
N SER A 835 14.88 14.08 8.12
CA SER A 835 15.25 14.79 9.34
C SER A 835 16.39 14.08 10.07
N ALA A 836 17.37 14.87 10.50
CA ALA A 836 18.52 14.40 11.25
C ALA A 836 18.42 14.90 12.69
N ARG A 837 18.54 13.99 13.67
CA ARG A 837 18.67 14.35 15.08
C ARG A 837 20.08 14.07 15.55
N GLY A 838 20.83 15.13 15.85
CA GLY A 838 22.19 15.04 16.35
C GLY A 838 22.30 14.52 17.79
N ASP A 839 23.38 13.81 18.08
CA ASP A 839 23.82 13.43 19.42
C ASP A 839 25.37 13.40 19.45
N ILE A 840 25.98 13.38 20.63
CA ILE A 840 27.43 13.28 20.79
C ILE A 840 27.73 12.28 21.89
N ILE A 841 28.53 11.27 21.56
CA ILE A 841 29.06 10.31 22.54
C ILE A 841 30.56 10.52 22.73
N ARG A 842 31.09 10.07 23.87
CA ARG A 842 32.55 10.06 24.11
C ARG A 842 33.08 8.64 24.02
N VAL A 843 33.97 8.42 23.05
CA VAL A 843 34.61 7.13 22.81
C VAL A 843 36.12 7.34 22.85
N GLU A 844 36.84 6.55 23.65
CA GLU A 844 38.32 6.63 23.77
C GLU A 844 38.81 8.05 24.08
N GLY A 845 38.04 8.81 24.88
CA GLY A 845 38.34 10.19 25.26
C GLY A 845 38.11 11.24 24.17
N LYS A 846 37.53 10.87 23.02
CA LYS A 846 37.21 11.79 21.92
C LYS A 846 35.70 11.91 21.72
N ASP A 847 35.27 13.09 21.31
CA ASP A 847 33.87 13.37 20.98
C ASP A 847 33.56 12.78 19.59
N VAL A 848 32.48 12.01 19.50
CA VAL A 848 32.00 11.39 18.27
C VAL A 848 30.57 11.89 18.02
N PRO A 849 30.39 12.90 17.14
CA PRO A 849 29.08 13.36 16.77
C PRO A 849 28.37 12.36 15.85
N LEU A 850 27.11 12.09 16.17
CA LEU A 850 26.23 11.16 15.49
C LEU A 850 24.94 11.86 15.10
N ALA A 851 24.27 11.41 14.04
CA ALA A 851 22.91 11.82 13.74
C ALA A 851 22.04 10.64 13.35
N PHE A 852 20.89 10.54 14.01
CA PHE A 852 19.86 9.55 13.70
C PHE A 852 18.89 10.13 12.68
N LEU A 853 18.67 9.39 11.59
CA LEU A 853 17.77 9.79 10.51
C LEU A 853 16.40 9.13 10.76
N GLN A 854 15.49 9.86 11.39
CA GLN A 854 14.32 9.31 12.09
C GLN A 854 13.31 8.60 11.17
N GLU A 855 13.31 8.91 9.88
CA GLU A 855 12.39 8.32 8.90
C GLU A 855 12.99 7.21 8.05
N THR A 856 14.32 7.07 8.01
CA THR A 856 15.02 6.10 7.13
C THR A 856 15.87 5.09 7.86
N LEU A 857 15.81 5.08 9.19
CA LEU A 857 16.46 4.06 10.02
C LEU A 857 17.95 3.96 9.64
N ALA A 858 18.62 5.12 9.61
CA ALA A 858 20.03 5.24 9.28
C ALA A 858 20.74 6.12 10.31
N LEU A 859 22.06 5.97 10.38
CA LEU A 859 22.95 6.70 11.27
C LEU A 859 24.05 7.37 10.46
N ALA A 860 24.23 8.67 10.68
CA ALA A 860 25.36 9.42 10.18
C ALA A 860 26.38 9.69 11.29
N ARG A 861 27.65 9.77 10.92
CA ARG A 861 28.76 10.13 11.80
C ARG A 861 29.55 11.27 11.18
N ALA A 862 29.88 12.28 11.99
CA ALA A 862 30.75 13.36 11.59
C ALA A 862 32.19 13.13 12.08
N HIS A 863 33.16 13.43 11.23
CA HIS A 863 34.60 13.37 11.53
C HIS A 863 35.19 14.75 11.36
N ARG A 864 36.01 15.18 12.33
CA ARG A 864 36.72 16.45 12.23
C ARG A 864 37.83 16.32 11.16
N ALA A 865 37.85 17.24 10.20
CA ALA A 865 38.83 17.33 9.12
C ALA A 865 39.37 18.76 8.99
N GLU A 866 40.45 18.95 8.22
CA GLU A 866 40.95 20.29 7.91
C GLU A 866 39.87 21.09 7.17
N GLY A 867 39.46 22.23 7.73
CA GLY A 867 38.41 23.07 7.15
C GLY A 867 36.96 22.68 7.46
N GLY A 868 36.68 21.66 8.30
CA GLY A 868 35.29 21.37 8.72
C GLY A 868 35.03 19.92 9.17
N PHE A 869 33.83 19.42 8.86
CA PHE A 869 33.42 18.04 9.14
C PHE A 869 33.28 17.23 7.85
N ARG A 870 33.69 15.96 7.89
CA ARG A 870 33.40 14.93 6.89
C ARG A 870 32.30 14.01 7.43
N PHE A 871 31.38 13.57 6.58
CA PHE A 871 30.27 12.73 6.97
C PHE A 871 30.36 11.34 6.37
N ASP A 872 30.08 10.32 7.17
CA ASP A 872 29.82 8.95 6.74
C ASP A 872 28.40 8.56 7.20
N ALA A 873 27.76 7.63 6.50
CA ALA A 873 26.41 7.17 6.83
C ALA A 873 26.33 5.63 6.75
N MET A 874 25.38 5.06 7.48
CA MET A 874 25.10 3.64 7.56
C MET A 874 23.59 3.42 7.67
N THR A 875 23.02 2.63 6.78
CA THR A 875 21.59 2.26 6.83
C THR A 875 21.36 1.03 7.71
N PHE A 876 20.29 1.03 8.51
CA PHE A 876 19.85 -0.12 9.33
C PHE A 876 18.65 -0.84 8.77
N LEU A 877 17.77 -0.14 8.05
CA LEU A 877 16.62 -0.75 7.42
C LEU A 877 16.18 0.07 6.19
N PRO A 878 16.38 -0.42 4.96
CA PRO A 878 15.89 0.26 3.76
C PRO A 878 14.36 0.15 3.65
N GLU A 879 13.76 0.95 2.77
CA GLU A 879 12.30 1.03 2.58
C GLU A 879 11.67 -0.32 2.20
N SER A 880 12.34 -1.13 1.38
CA SER A 880 11.86 -2.46 0.98
C SER A 880 11.55 -3.36 2.17
N ALA A 881 12.35 -3.28 3.22
CA ALA A 881 12.15 -4.09 4.43
C ALA A 881 10.94 -3.65 5.26
N ARG A 882 10.58 -2.36 5.23
CA ARG A 882 9.34 -1.87 5.85
C ARG A 882 8.11 -2.41 5.13
N GLN A 883 8.18 -2.55 3.81
CA GLN A 883 7.12 -3.17 3.01
C GLN A 883 6.95 -4.65 3.39
N ASP A 884 8.05 -5.33 3.72
CA ASP A 884 8.08 -6.68 4.30
C ASP A 884 7.74 -6.72 5.80
N LYS A 885 7.15 -5.66 6.37
CA LYS A 885 6.69 -5.57 7.77
C LYS A 885 7.80 -5.74 8.83
N PHE A 886 9.08 -5.68 8.46
CA PHE A 886 10.15 -5.69 9.46
C PHE A 886 10.10 -4.44 10.32
N ARG A 887 10.32 -4.63 11.61
CA ARG A 887 10.53 -3.55 12.58
C ARG A 887 11.99 -3.53 12.97
N VAL A 888 12.55 -2.33 13.08
CA VAL A 888 13.85 -2.14 13.71
C VAL A 888 13.65 -1.61 15.12
N GLN A 889 14.47 -2.13 16.03
CA GLN A 889 14.66 -1.60 17.35
C GLN A 889 16.15 -1.36 17.53
N PHE A 890 16.51 -0.17 17.99
CA PHE A 890 17.88 0.11 18.39
C PHE A 890 17.92 0.47 19.88
N SER A 891 19.00 0.09 20.54
CA SER A 891 19.25 0.46 21.93
C SER A 891 20.74 0.62 22.16
N TRP A 892 21.13 1.61 22.95
CA TRP A 892 22.53 1.78 23.35
C TRP A 892 23.04 0.51 24.03
N ALA A 893 24.19 0.04 23.59
CA ALA A 893 24.84 -1.17 24.04
C ALA A 893 26.14 -0.83 24.79
N PHE A 894 26.33 -1.46 25.94
CA PHE A 894 27.48 -1.24 26.82
C PHE A 894 27.79 -2.51 27.61
N MET A 895 29.04 -2.69 28.07
CA MET A 895 29.40 -3.78 28.98
C MET A 895 29.41 -3.27 30.42
N GLU A 896 29.13 -4.13 31.40
CA GLU A 896 29.14 -3.73 32.81
C GLU A 896 30.53 -3.21 33.23
N GLY A 897 30.57 -2.03 33.84
CA GLY A 897 31.83 -1.37 34.22
C GLY A 897 32.57 -0.70 33.06
N THR A 898 31.97 -0.68 31.87
CA THR A 898 32.47 0.08 30.71
C THR A 898 31.43 1.12 30.28
N HIS A 899 31.85 2.07 29.45
CA HIS A 899 30.97 3.14 28.97
C HIS A 899 30.23 2.73 27.69
N VAL A 900 29.18 3.48 27.36
CA VAL A 900 28.47 3.31 26.08
C VAL A 900 29.42 3.65 24.94
N ASN A 901 29.78 2.62 24.18
CA ASN A 901 30.60 2.73 22.99
C ASN A 901 29.99 1.96 21.81
N ALA A 902 28.73 1.54 21.92
CA ALA A 902 28.09 0.77 20.89
C ALA A 902 26.58 0.99 20.82
N LEU A 903 26.00 0.70 19.66
CA LEU A 903 24.56 0.69 19.43
C LEU A 903 24.13 -0.71 19.01
N SER A 904 23.15 -1.31 19.67
CA SER A 904 22.51 -2.53 19.18
C SER A 904 21.42 -2.16 18.17
N VAL A 905 21.32 -2.94 17.10
CA VAL A 905 20.29 -2.86 16.07
C VAL A 905 19.68 -4.25 15.92
N THR A 906 18.38 -4.37 16.22
CA THR A 906 17.62 -5.61 16.11
C THR A 906 16.49 -5.42 15.11
N LEU A 907 16.39 -6.37 14.18
CA LEU A 907 15.36 -6.45 13.15
C LEU A 907 14.47 -7.63 13.49
N VAL A 908 13.16 -7.40 13.58
CA VAL A 908 12.18 -8.44 13.90
C VAL A 908 11.01 -8.41 12.92
N HIS A 909 10.59 -9.59 12.48
CA HIS A 909 9.30 -9.76 11.83
C HIS A 909 8.22 -10.03 12.88
N PRO A 910 7.05 -9.38 12.81
CA PRO A 910 6.00 -9.55 13.83
C PRO A 910 5.43 -10.97 13.88
N THR A 911 5.24 -11.61 12.73
CA THR A 911 4.55 -12.91 12.62
C THR A 911 5.48 -14.07 12.33
N GLU A 912 6.74 -13.82 11.96
CA GLU A 912 7.66 -14.86 11.51
C GLU A 912 8.84 -14.98 12.47
N PRO A 913 9.43 -16.18 12.63
CA PRO A 913 10.62 -16.39 13.47
C PRO A 913 11.90 -15.77 12.91
N ALA A 914 11.79 -14.82 11.98
CA ALA A 914 12.88 -14.05 11.44
C ALA A 914 13.21 -12.89 12.39
N ALA A 915 14.32 -13.04 13.11
CA ALA A 915 14.96 -11.95 13.83
C ALA A 915 16.46 -11.95 13.60
N TYR A 916 17.05 -10.76 13.68
CA TYR A 916 18.44 -10.55 13.41
C TYR A 916 18.95 -9.38 14.24
N ALA A 917 20.09 -9.54 14.91
CA ALA A 917 20.66 -8.49 15.75
C ALA A 917 22.16 -8.29 15.47
N ARG A 918 22.59 -7.02 15.55
CA ARG A 918 23.98 -6.59 15.43
C ARG A 918 24.31 -5.50 16.43
N ILE A 919 25.59 -5.40 16.78
CA ILE A 919 26.16 -4.32 17.55
C ILE A 919 27.04 -3.49 16.61
N LEU A 920 26.84 -2.18 16.66
CA LEU A 920 27.66 -1.16 16.01
C LEU A 920 28.64 -0.63 17.05
N GLN A 921 29.85 -1.16 17.07
CA GLN A 921 30.90 -0.71 17.96
C GLN A 921 31.57 0.54 17.37
N PHE A 922 31.52 1.64 18.09
CA PHE A 922 32.19 2.88 17.73
C PHE A 922 33.62 2.87 18.24
N ARG A 923 34.59 3.28 17.39
CA ARG A 923 35.93 3.71 17.83
C ARG A 923 36.23 5.10 17.32
N ALA A 924 37.02 5.85 18.05
CA ALA A 924 37.28 7.23 17.70
C ALA A 924 38.12 7.35 16.42
N ALA A 925 38.97 6.36 16.14
CA ALA A 925 39.84 6.30 14.96
C ALA A 925 39.21 5.58 13.74
N ASP A 926 38.00 5.03 13.87
CA ASP A 926 37.38 4.27 12.78
C ASP A 926 37.18 5.14 11.52
N GLU A 927 37.47 4.55 10.36
CA GLU A 927 37.00 5.07 9.09
C GLU A 927 35.58 4.55 8.82
N GLY A 928 34.60 5.44 8.59
CA GLY A 928 33.18 5.09 8.45
C GLY A 928 32.36 5.40 9.70
N VAL A 929 31.21 4.74 9.86
CA VAL A 929 30.30 4.98 11.00
C VAL A 929 30.72 4.17 12.23
N ALA A 930 30.76 2.84 12.11
CA ALA A 930 31.03 1.91 13.19
C ALA A 930 31.47 0.53 12.66
N THR A 931 32.10 -0.27 13.52
CA THR A 931 32.36 -1.69 13.26
C THR A 931 31.12 -2.53 13.58
N VAL A 932 30.65 -3.35 12.64
CA VAL A 932 29.47 -4.20 12.79
C VAL A 932 29.87 -5.59 13.30
N ILE A 933 29.32 -6.03 14.44
CA ILE A 933 29.56 -7.37 15.00
C ILE A 933 28.25 -8.11 15.33
N PRO A 934 28.22 -9.45 15.31
CA PRO A 934 27.06 -10.24 15.73
C PRO A 934 26.60 -9.92 17.15
N ALA A 935 25.28 -9.79 17.36
CA ALA A 935 24.67 -9.62 18.67
C ALA A 935 23.84 -10.86 19.04
N PRO A 936 23.70 -11.20 20.33
CA PRO A 936 22.81 -12.27 20.76
C PRO A 936 21.34 -11.93 20.49
N LEU A 937 20.52 -12.95 20.24
CA LEU A 937 19.06 -12.82 20.18
C LEU A 937 18.41 -13.50 21.37
N LEU A 938 17.24 -12.99 21.80
CA LEU A 938 16.44 -13.66 22.83
C LEU A 938 16.04 -15.09 22.43
N SER A 939 15.79 -15.32 21.14
CA SER A 939 15.44 -16.64 20.60
C SER A 939 16.56 -17.69 20.73
N GLU A 940 17.80 -17.26 21.00
CA GLU A 940 18.99 -18.09 21.20
C GLU A 940 19.25 -18.43 22.67
N ALA A 941 18.51 -17.85 23.62
CA ALA A 941 18.76 -17.99 25.05
C ALA A 941 18.34 -19.35 25.66
N GLY A 942 17.66 -20.19 24.88
CA GLY A 942 17.04 -21.44 25.35
C GLY A 942 15.63 -21.24 25.93
N ASP A 943 14.99 -22.34 26.34
CA ASP A 943 13.69 -22.33 27.02
C ASP A 943 13.67 -23.43 28.12
N PRO A 944 13.66 -23.07 29.42
CA PRO A 944 13.76 -21.72 29.96
C PRO A 944 15.12 -21.07 29.66
N PRO A 945 15.20 -19.72 29.58
CA PRO A 945 16.45 -19.04 29.29
C PRO A 945 17.48 -19.17 30.43
N ARG A 946 18.76 -19.25 30.07
CA ARG A 946 19.87 -19.21 31.05
C ARG A 946 19.99 -17.82 31.69
N ALA A 947 20.11 -17.76 33.01
CA ALA A 947 20.40 -16.51 33.73
C ALA A 947 21.82 -15.99 33.45
N CYS A 948 21.98 -14.67 33.36
CA CYS A 948 23.28 -14.02 33.18
C CYS A 948 24.10 -13.96 34.48
N THR A 949 25.33 -14.47 34.43
CA THR A 949 26.30 -14.38 35.50
C THR A 949 26.97 -12.98 35.53
N PRO A 950 27.58 -12.57 36.65
CA PRO A 950 28.40 -11.35 36.68
C PRO A 950 29.56 -11.35 35.65
N ALA A 951 30.07 -12.53 35.29
CA ALA A 951 31.10 -12.65 34.25
C ALA A 951 30.54 -12.39 32.85
N ASP A 952 29.34 -12.88 32.55
CA ASP A 952 28.64 -12.59 31.28
C ASP A 952 28.46 -11.07 31.10
N ARG A 953 27.98 -10.39 32.15
CA ARG A 953 27.69 -8.95 32.13
C ARG A 953 28.91 -8.07 31.93
N LYS A 954 30.07 -8.47 32.48
CA LYS A 954 31.35 -7.75 32.31
C LYS A 954 32.03 -8.00 30.97
N SER A 955 31.76 -9.15 30.33
CA SER A 955 32.48 -9.59 29.12
C SER A 955 31.68 -9.42 27.83
N SER A 956 30.44 -8.96 27.92
CA SER A 956 29.55 -8.82 26.77
C SER A 956 28.62 -7.63 26.91
N TYR A 957 28.08 -7.19 25.77
CA TYR A 957 27.20 -6.04 25.69
C TYR A 957 25.83 -6.36 26.29
N ARG A 958 25.34 -5.49 27.17
CA ARG A 958 23.93 -5.38 27.51
C ARG A 958 23.18 -4.87 26.28
N ILE A 959 22.18 -5.60 25.84
CA ILE A 959 21.26 -5.17 24.78
C ILE A 959 19.82 -5.39 25.23
N VAL A 960 18.89 -4.58 24.71
CA VAL A 960 17.45 -4.83 24.85
C VAL A 960 16.98 -5.53 23.59
N ALA A 961 16.65 -6.83 23.70
CA ALA A 961 16.25 -7.68 22.59
C ALA A 961 14.72 -7.93 22.63
N PRO A 962 13.97 -7.59 21.56
CA PRO A 962 12.56 -7.92 21.45
C PRO A 962 12.32 -9.43 21.28
N THR A 963 11.10 -9.86 21.60
CA THR A 963 10.58 -11.17 21.21
C THR A 963 10.38 -11.25 19.68
N SER A 964 10.51 -12.45 19.11
CA SER A 964 10.38 -12.67 17.66
C SER A 964 9.64 -13.97 17.34
N GLY A 965 8.95 -14.00 16.20
CA GLY A 965 8.24 -15.18 15.70
C GLY A 965 7.20 -15.78 16.62
N GLY A 966 6.50 -14.95 17.40
CA GLY A 966 5.51 -15.41 18.37
C GLY A 966 6.07 -16.27 19.51
N ARG A 967 7.41 -16.37 19.66
CA ARG A 967 8.04 -17.07 20.78
C ARG A 967 8.01 -16.16 22.01
N ARG A 968 6.97 -16.33 22.82
CA ARG A 968 6.74 -15.56 24.05
C ARG A 968 6.50 -16.50 25.22
N HIS A 969 6.98 -16.12 26.39
CA HIS A 969 6.62 -16.75 27.65
C HIS A 969 5.24 -16.22 28.08
N PRO A 970 4.25 -17.09 28.33
CA PRO A 970 3.04 -16.72 29.06
C PRO A 970 3.38 -16.51 30.54
N ILE A 971 2.98 -15.38 31.11
CA ILE A 971 3.20 -15.07 32.52
C ILE A 971 1.85 -15.02 33.23
N ARG A 972 1.64 -15.93 34.17
CA ARG A 972 0.48 -15.93 35.05
C ARG A 972 0.85 -15.26 36.36
N ILE A 973 0.08 -14.26 36.78
CA ILE A 973 0.28 -13.59 38.07
C ILE A 973 -0.91 -13.89 38.98
N ASP A 974 -0.63 -14.48 40.14
CA ASP A 974 -1.58 -14.80 41.19
C ASP A 974 -1.46 -13.81 42.37
N GLY A 975 -2.60 -13.43 42.96
CA GLY A 975 -2.64 -12.57 44.17
C GLY A 975 -2.56 -11.06 43.93
N ALA A 976 -2.52 -10.62 42.67
CA ALA A 976 -2.65 -9.21 42.29
C ALA A 976 -4.12 -8.74 42.37
N THR A 977 -5.05 -9.59 41.91
CA THR A 977 -6.51 -9.40 41.97
C THR A 977 -7.18 -10.70 42.42
N ASP A 978 -8.52 -10.73 42.52
CA ASP A 978 -9.29 -11.94 42.85
C ASP A 978 -9.15 -13.06 41.79
N LYS A 979 -8.75 -12.71 40.56
CA LYS A 979 -8.51 -13.67 39.47
C LYS A 979 -7.04 -13.62 39.02
N PRO A 980 -6.48 -14.75 38.56
CA PRO A 980 -5.17 -14.74 37.92
C PRO A 980 -5.18 -13.85 36.68
N MET A 981 -4.19 -12.97 36.57
CA MET A 981 -3.96 -12.17 35.36
C MET A 981 -2.90 -12.83 34.47
N TRP A 982 -2.96 -12.55 33.18
CA TRP A 982 -2.05 -13.10 32.18
C TRP A 982 -1.36 -12.00 31.40
N LEU A 983 -0.03 -12.06 31.35
CA LEU A 983 0.83 -11.21 30.53
C LEU A 983 1.61 -12.07 29.53
N LEU A 984 2.23 -11.45 28.53
CA LEU A 984 3.18 -12.08 27.62
C LEU A 984 4.53 -11.37 27.70
N SER A 985 5.62 -12.12 27.59
CA SER A 985 6.95 -11.51 27.44
C SER A 985 6.99 -10.71 26.13
N ASP A 986 7.58 -9.53 26.15
CA ASP A 986 7.66 -8.65 24.98
C ASP A 986 9.10 -8.37 24.55
N ASP A 987 9.97 -8.07 25.52
CA ASP A 987 11.39 -7.81 25.34
C ASP A 987 12.22 -8.38 26.52
N ALA A 988 13.54 -8.32 26.38
CA ALA A 988 14.46 -8.84 27.38
C ALA A 988 15.77 -8.06 27.40
N VAL A 989 16.37 -7.95 28.58
CA VAL A 989 17.79 -7.56 28.73
C VAL A 989 18.65 -8.80 28.52
N VAL A 990 19.41 -8.80 27.44
CA VAL A 990 20.23 -9.95 27.00
C VAL A 990 21.71 -9.59 27.04
N PHE A 991 22.52 -10.59 27.40
CA PHE A 991 23.98 -10.55 27.31
C PHE A 991 24.50 -11.80 26.58
N GLY A 992 25.80 -11.85 26.33
CA GLY A 992 26.50 -12.96 25.70
C GLY A 992 26.92 -12.68 24.26
N ARG A 993 27.18 -13.74 23.52
CA ARG A 993 27.55 -13.72 22.10
C ARG A 993 26.45 -14.38 21.26
N ALA A 994 26.40 -14.09 19.97
CA ALA A 994 25.48 -14.75 19.05
C ALA A 994 25.57 -16.29 19.19
N GLY A 995 24.41 -16.93 19.31
CA GLY A 995 24.27 -18.38 19.56
C GLY A 995 24.51 -18.84 21.00
N ALA A 996 24.87 -17.94 21.93
CA ALA A 996 25.09 -18.25 23.34
C ALA A 996 24.59 -17.12 24.25
N ALA A 997 23.34 -16.71 24.03
CA ALA A 997 22.68 -15.66 24.79
C ALA A 997 22.37 -16.08 26.23
N CYS A 998 22.31 -15.12 27.15
CA CYS A 998 21.69 -15.26 28.46
C CYS A 998 20.72 -14.10 28.70
N VAL A 999 19.77 -14.30 29.60
CA VAL A 999 18.78 -13.27 29.97
C VAL A 999 19.02 -12.81 31.39
N SER A 1000 19.01 -11.49 31.59
CA SER A 1000 19.04 -10.87 32.92
C SER A 1000 17.63 -10.51 33.38
N MET A 1001 16.87 -9.82 32.52
CA MET A 1001 15.50 -9.36 32.81
C MET A 1001 14.58 -9.67 31.63
N LEU A 1002 13.34 -10.08 31.90
CA LEU A 1002 12.26 -10.18 30.90
C LEU A 1002 11.23 -9.08 31.16
N GLY A 1003 10.93 -8.26 30.16
CA GLY A 1003 9.81 -7.33 30.17
C GLY A 1003 8.54 -7.98 29.62
N THR A 1004 7.38 -7.50 30.09
CA THR A 1004 6.08 -8.09 29.74
C THR A 1004 5.08 -7.03 29.32
N VAL A 1005 4.13 -7.44 28.48
CA VAL A 1005 2.95 -6.65 28.07
C VAL A 1005 1.66 -7.40 28.41
N ASN A 1006 0.58 -6.65 28.60
CA ASN A 1006 -0.74 -7.21 28.89
C ASN A 1006 -1.39 -7.82 27.64
N VAL A 1007 -2.24 -8.83 27.84
CA VAL A 1007 -2.96 -9.56 26.78
C VAL A 1007 -4.45 -9.22 26.84
N GLY A 1008 -4.97 -8.52 25.84
CA GLY A 1008 -6.40 -8.26 25.69
C GLY A 1008 -6.77 -6.82 25.31
N PRO A 1009 -8.03 -6.59 24.89
CA PRO A 1009 -8.51 -5.28 24.43
C PRO A 1009 -8.71 -4.26 25.57
N GLU A 1010 -8.84 -4.73 26.80
CA GLU A 1010 -8.81 -3.89 27.99
C GLU A 1010 -7.34 -3.65 28.32
N SER A 1011 -6.73 -2.65 27.66
CA SER A 1011 -5.36 -2.23 27.92
C SER A 1011 -5.25 -1.60 29.31
N THR A 1012 -5.35 -2.40 30.37
CA THR A 1012 -4.79 -1.97 31.64
C THR A 1012 -3.30 -1.86 31.42
N SER A 1013 -2.75 -0.75 31.88
CA SER A 1013 -1.35 -0.35 31.83
C SER A 1013 -0.47 -1.17 32.79
N THR A 1014 -0.79 -2.45 32.94
CA THR A 1014 -0.05 -3.38 33.78
C THR A 1014 1.11 -3.97 33.00
N SER A 1015 2.31 -3.92 33.59
CA SER A 1015 3.51 -4.55 33.07
C SER A 1015 4.30 -5.20 34.20
N ALA A 1016 5.28 -6.02 33.86
CA ALA A 1016 6.15 -6.66 34.83
C ALA A 1016 7.59 -6.76 34.30
N LEU A 1017 8.53 -6.85 35.25
CA LEU A 1017 9.92 -7.19 35.01
C LEU A 1017 10.28 -8.46 35.79
N ILE A 1018 10.63 -9.52 35.07
CA ILE A 1018 11.06 -10.80 35.65
C ILE A 1018 12.58 -10.82 35.72
N ASP A 1019 13.12 -10.84 36.94
CA ASP A 1019 14.56 -11.00 37.18
C ASP A 1019 14.92 -12.47 37.05
N VAL A 1020 15.53 -12.86 35.93
CA VAL A 1020 15.83 -14.27 35.61
C VAL A 1020 16.96 -14.80 36.51
N ALA A 1021 17.85 -13.93 36.97
CA ALA A 1021 18.91 -14.30 37.91
C ALA A 1021 18.38 -14.45 39.34
N ASN A 1022 17.31 -13.73 39.70
CA ASN A 1022 16.67 -13.81 41.00
C ASN A 1022 15.14 -13.73 40.87
N LEU A 1023 14.52 -14.85 40.51
CA LEU A 1023 13.07 -14.92 40.31
C LEU A 1023 12.25 -14.55 41.58
N GLN A 1024 12.88 -14.53 42.76
CA GLN A 1024 12.24 -14.13 44.01
C GLN A 1024 12.16 -12.59 44.20
N ALA A 1025 12.80 -11.82 43.32
CA ALA A 1025 12.86 -10.35 43.37
C ALA A 1025 12.38 -9.72 42.05
N SER A 1026 11.28 -10.22 41.49
CA SER A 1026 10.64 -9.67 40.29
C SER A 1026 9.64 -8.56 40.64
N TRP A 1027 9.17 -7.81 39.65
CA TRP A 1027 8.41 -6.56 39.87
C TRP A 1027 7.16 -6.48 39.00
N LEU A 1028 6.06 -6.07 39.61
CA LEU A 1028 4.78 -5.80 38.96
C LEU A 1028 4.48 -4.30 39.02
N PHE A 1029 4.01 -3.75 37.91
CA PHE A 1029 3.72 -2.32 37.74
C PHE A 1029 2.30 -2.10 37.25
N GLU A 1030 1.68 -1.00 37.67
CA GLU A 1030 0.42 -0.48 37.14
C GLU A 1030 0.57 1.02 36.90
N PHE A 1031 0.36 1.49 35.67
CA PHE A 1031 0.63 2.89 35.30
C PHE A 1031 -0.64 3.64 34.92
N ASP A 1032 -1.18 4.51 35.77
CA ASP A 1032 -2.34 5.32 35.40
C ASP A 1032 -1.91 6.51 34.51
N PRO A 1033 -2.27 6.54 33.21
CA PRO A 1033 -1.90 7.66 32.34
C PRO A 1033 -2.64 8.96 32.71
N SER A 1034 -3.81 8.89 33.36
CA SER A 1034 -4.59 10.06 33.73
C SER A 1034 -4.00 10.81 34.92
N GLU A 1035 -3.41 10.07 35.86
CA GLU A 1035 -2.75 10.64 37.04
C GLU A 1035 -1.22 10.72 36.88
N SER A 1036 -0.67 10.19 35.77
CA SER A 1036 0.77 9.93 35.60
C SER A 1036 1.36 9.17 36.78
N GLY A 1037 0.58 8.29 37.42
CA GLY A 1037 0.96 7.57 38.63
C GLY A 1037 1.47 6.17 38.28
N LEU A 1038 2.66 5.81 38.76
CA LEU A 1038 3.15 4.43 38.69
C LEU A 1038 2.98 3.78 40.06
N GLN A 1039 2.30 2.64 40.10
CA GLN A 1039 2.22 1.78 41.26
C GLN A 1039 3.12 0.57 41.04
N TRP A 1040 3.77 0.08 42.11
CA TRP A 1040 4.57 -1.14 42.01
C TRP A 1040 4.44 -2.05 43.22
N ARG A 1041 4.66 -3.36 42.99
CA ARG A 1041 4.80 -4.42 44.01
C ARG A 1041 5.90 -5.39 43.61
N SER A 1042 6.51 -6.03 44.61
CA SER A 1042 7.41 -7.16 44.35
C SER A 1042 6.62 -8.45 44.13
N MET A 1043 7.21 -9.40 43.42
CA MET A 1043 6.62 -10.71 43.15
C MET A 1043 7.68 -11.81 43.10
N GLN A 1044 7.23 -13.04 43.38
CA GLN A 1044 8.06 -14.25 43.37
C GLN A 1044 7.62 -15.14 42.22
N CYS A 1045 8.54 -15.41 41.30
CA CYS A 1045 8.26 -16.13 40.07
C CYS A 1045 8.95 -17.50 40.02
N ALA A 1046 8.46 -18.37 39.14
CA ALA A 1046 9.08 -19.65 38.77
C ALA A 1046 8.65 -20.04 37.35
N PHE A 1047 9.55 -20.68 36.59
CA PHE A 1047 9.17 -21.34 35.34
C PHE A 1047 8.39 -22.61 35.67
N ASP A 1048 7.21 -22.77 35.08
CA ASP A 1048 6.31 -23.91 35.32
C ASP A 1048 5.74 -24.44 34.00
N PRO A 1049 6.32 -25.52 33.43
CA PRO A 1049 5.84 -26.11 32.18
C PRO A 1049 4.49 -26.82 32.32
N SER A 1050 3.99 -27.03 33.54
CA SER A 1050 2.71 -27.70 33.78
C SER A 1050 1.50 -26.78 33.57
N VAL A 1051 1.72 -25.46 33.61
CA VAL A 1051 0.67 -24.45 33.44
C VAL A 1051 0.22 -24.36 31.98
N ARG A 1052 -1.09 -24.27 31.77
CA ARG A 1052 -1.70 -24.09 30.44
C ARG A 1052 -2.29 -22.68 30.31
N PRO A 1053 -1.82 -21.86 29.37
CA PRO A 1053 -2.41 -20.56 29.09
C PRO A 1053 -3.86 -20.70 28.58
N PRO A 1054 -4.76 -19.76 28.90
CA PRO A 1054 -6.11 -19.77 28.36
C PRO A 1054 -6.10 -19.56 26.83
N PRO A 1055 -7.14 -20.01 26.11
CA PRO A 1055 -7.22 -19.84 24.65
C PRO A 1055 -7.07 -18.39 24.18
N SER A 1056 -7.48 -17.40 24.97
CA SER A 1056 -7.27 -15.98 24.63
C SER A 1056 -5.80 -15.59 24.53
N VAL A 1057 -4.93 -16.15 25.38
CA VAL A 1057 -3.47 -15.95 25.32
C VAL A 1057 -2.84 -16.78 24.19
N MET A 1058 -3.45 -17.93 23.85
CA MET A 1058 -2.99 -18.74 22.70
C MET A 1058 -3.44 -18.20 21.34
N ALA A 1059 -4.56 -17.47 21.31
CA ALA A 1059 -5.18 -16.93 20.12
C ALA A 1059 -4.77 -15.49 19.82
N ASP A 1060 -4.00 -14.85 20.72
CA ASP A 1060 -3.51 -13.50 20.53
C ASP A 1060 -2.66 -13.47 19.24
N LYS A 1061 -3.28 -12.95 18.19
CA LYS A 1061 -2.66 -12.86 16.86
C LYS A 1061 -1.61 -11.77 16.97
N ALA A 1062 -0.39 -12.08 16.55
CA ALA A 1062 0.71 -11.12 16.44
C ALA A 1062 0.43 -9.92 15.50
N ASP A 1063 -0.82 -9.75 15.02
CA ASP A 1063 -1.30 -8.70 14.13
C ASP A 1063 -1.51 -7.36 14.86
N GLU A 1064 -1.75 -7.35 16.17
CA GLU A 1064 -1.84 -6.13 17.00
C GLU A 1064 -0.63 -6.00 17.92
N ALA A 1065 0.58 -6.01 17.37
CA ALA A 1065 1.74 -5.58 18.15
C ALA A 1065 1.52 -4.11 18.58
N PRO A 1066 1.69 -3.76 19.87
CA PRO A 1066 1.43 -2.42 20.38
C PRO A 1066 2.14 -1.39 19.50
N ALA A 1067 1.50 -0.23 19.31
CA ALA A 1067 2.09 0.92 18.65
C ALA A 1067 3.52 1.04 19.17
N THR A 1068 4.49 0.83 18.28
CA THR A 1068 5.92 0.83 18.56
C THR A 1068 6.20 1.82 19.67
N ALA A 1069 6.57 1.34 20.85
CA ALA A 1069 7.28 2.18 21.79
C ALA A 1069 8.51 2.63 21.03
N THR A 1070 8.47 3.86 20.52
CA THR A 1070 9.62 4.57 19.99
C THR A 1070 10.60 4.64 21.16
N ILE A 1071 11.53 3.68 21.24
CA ILE A 1071 12.45 3.61 22.38
C ILE A 1071 13.40 4.80 22.29
N GLY A 1072 13.23 5.74 23.22
CA GLY A 1072 14.31 6.15 24.12
C GLY A 1072 15.53 6.88 23.55
N LEU A 1073 15.55 7.39 22.32
CA LEU A 1073 16.23 8.68 22.09
C LEU A 1073 15.23 9.73 22.58
N GLY A 1074 15.26 10.06 23.89
CA GLY A 1074 14.34 10.99 24.60
C GLY A 1074 13.17 11.52 23.77
N ARG A 1075 11.96 11.03 24.06
CA ARG A 1075 10.69 11.40 23.42
C ARG A 1075 10.41 12.89 23.70
N ILE A 1076 10.89 13.78 22.83
CA ILE A 1076 10.37 15.15 22.73
C ILE A 1076 9.40 15.10 21.56
N THR A 1077 8.11 15.14 21.84
CA THR A 1077 7.05 15.25 20.85
C THR A 1077 7.21 16.54 20.07
N THR A 1078 7.63 16.47 18.80
CA THR A 1078 7.36 17.54 17.84
C THR A 1078 6.00 17.26 17.23
N HIS A 1079 4.97 17.97 17.71
CA HIS A 1079 3.78 18.17 16.89
C HIS A 1079 4.16 19.10 15.72
N PRO A 1080 3.65 18.88 14.50
CA PRO A 1080 3.78 19.84 13.41
C PRO A 1080 3.10 21.18 13.73
#